data_AF-A0A6S6M7W2-F1
#
_entry.id   AF-A0A6S6M7W2-F1
#
_cell.length_a   1.000
_cell.length_b   1.000
_cell.length_c   1.000
_cell.angle_alpha   90.00
_cell.angle_beta   90.00
_cell.angle_gamma   90.00
#
_symmetry.space_group_name_H-M   'P 1'
#
loop_
_entity.id
_entity.type
_entity.pdbx_description
1 polymer ?
#
loop_
_entity_poly.entity_id
_entity_poly.type
_entity_poly.pdbx_seq_one_letter_code
_entity_poly.pdbx_strand_id
1 'polypeptide(L)'
;MKQLITSKLAVLYLFLITVIAGCGGGGGSLSTEVVSGVAAVGAPLAGQVTLKDSSTQPREKTATIDQNGNFAFDVSGMTAPFIMQAKGSAGGTNHTLHTLAKGSGRANINPLTDLIVASAAGVSDPATAYADPDPARTRQAGDNLAAATGTVLAKLQPLMAQFGVSGTDPITSPYLANHQNMDQMFDQVTVTLAAGVVTIVNKQNGSVICNVSVNNLAQATVNVANIPTPLAVPAAPAGVTATGSMGQITLNWSAVANATSYNVYYGTTAGMTTATGTRVAATGNSYAHTGLAAGASYYYLVTAVNSTGEGAPSAAVRGMVPSTTSPSAPAAPTGVSAAGGTNQVAITWSAVTGATSYNIYWSKSAGVTVANGTKLANATSPAVHAGLTEATSYYYVVTAVNAAGESQASSEVTAVTSPAVPLDGQALYNQYCNGCHGTAKQGKTALAIQGAIDANIGGMGSLSALTAAQVAAIAATTAPVVTPPPTTLDGQALYTQYCNGCHGTAKQGKTATAIQGAIDANIGGMGSLSALTAAQVAAIATTTAPVVTPPPTTLDGQALYTQYCNGCHGTAKQGKTATAIQGAIDANIGGMGSLSTLTAAQVAAIATTTAPVVTPPTPACGSCHAIPPATGKHTYHRTRATCASCHGTGYSTTTVNAATHANGVKNLATNIGWNATNRTCANSCHGTKSWGL
;
A
#
# COMPACT_ATOMS: atom_id res chain seq x y z
N MET A 1 -65.70 31.35 -1.76
CA MET A 1 -64.26 31.47 -2.05
C MET A 1 -63.86 30.44 -3.10
N LYS A 2 -64.16 30.45 -4.41
CA LYS A 2 -64.71 31.38 -5.41
C LYS A 2 -64.17 32.81 -5.39
N GLN A 3 -63.46 33.14 -6.48
CA GLN A 3 -62.92 34.43 -6.97
C GLN A 3 -61.56 34.90 -6.45
N LEU A 4 -60.77 35.46 -7.38
CA LEU A 4 -59.37 35.89 -7.34
C LEU A 4 -58.37 34.70 -7.37
N ILE A 5 -57.68 34.35 -8.45
CA ILE A 5 -56.85 35.17 -9.36
C ILE A 5 -56.86 34.52 -10.76
N THR A 6 -57.57 35.14 -11.69
CA THR A 6 -57.35 35.04 -13.15
C THR A 6 -56.99 36.45 -13.63
N SER A 7 -56.12 36.53 -14.64
CA SER A 7 -55.65 37.74 -15.34
C SER A 7 -54.38 38.40 -14.79
N LYS A 8 -53.24 38.10 -15.45
CA LYS A 8 -52.41 39.07 -16.19
C LYS A 8 -51.10 38.42 -16.65
N LEU A 9 -51.15 37.69 -17.76
CA LEU A 9 -50.02 37.53 -18.68
C LEU A 9 -50.59 37.36 -20.09
N ALA A 10 -51.27 38.40 -20.57
CA ALA A 10 -51.37 38.63 -22.00
C ALA A 10 -49.97 39.09 -22.45
N VAL A 11 -49.12 38.14 -22.82
CA VAL A 11 -47.88 38.49 -23.53
C VAL A 11 -48.29 38.88 -24.93
N LEU A 12 -48.44 40.18 -25.13
CA LEU A 12 -48.53 40.82 -26.42
C LEU A 12 -47.17 40.61 -27.12
N TYR A 13 -46.97 39.46 -27.75
CA TYR A 13 -45.84 39.25 -28.67
C TYR A 13 -46.14 40.04 -29.94
N LEU A 14 -45.75 41.31 -29.92
CA LEU A 14 -45.62 42.12 -31.12
C LEU A 14 -44.52 41.47 -31.98
N PHE A 15 -44.93 40.82 -33.08
CA PHE A 15 -44.03 40.30 -34.11
C PHE A 15 -43.32 41.49 -34.77
N LEU A 16 -42.22 41.95 -34.18
CA LEU A 16 -41.27 42.79 -34.89
C LEU A 16 -40.40 41.85 -35.73
N ILE A 17 -40.82 41.60 -36.96
CA ILE A 17 -40.01 40.89 -37.95
C ILE A 17 -38.87 41.85 -38.34
N THR A 18 -37.76 41.81 -37.60
CA THR A 18 -36.48 42.29 -38.13
C THR A 18 -36.03 41.26 -39.16
N VAL A 19 -36.23 41.58 -40.44
CA VAL A 19 -35.61 40.88 -41.56
C VAL A 19 -34.10 41.11 -41.43
N ILE A 20 -33.39 40.26 -40.69
CA ILE A 20 -31.95 40.14 -40.81
C ILE A 20 -31.71 39.22 -42.00
N ALA A 21 -31.72 39.80 -43.19
CA ALA A 21 -31.18 39.16 -44.36
C ALA A 21 -29.68 38.95 -44.12
N GLY A 22 -29.26 37.70 -44.03
CA GLY A 22 -27.87 37.34 -44.26
C GLY A 22 -27.50 37.72 -45.70
N CYS A 23 -26.55 38.65 -45.81
CA CYS A 23 -25.87 39.18 -47.00
C CYS A 23 -26.50 40.41 -47.68
N GLY A 24 -25.75 41.53 -47.63
CA GLY A 24 -25.87 42.66 -48.57
C GLY A 24 -26.61 43.88 -48.02
N GLY A 25 -25.85 44.93 -47.64
CA GLY A 25 -26.42 46.21 -47.26
C GLY A 25 -27.25 46.86 -48.38
N GLY A 26 -28.45 47.32 -48.03
CA GLY A 26 -29.31 48.12 -48.89
C GLY A 26 -30.60 48.47 -48.14
N GLY A 27 -30.80 49.75 -47.80
CA GLY A 27 -31.95 50.27 -47.07
C GLY A 27 -33.24 50.24 -47.89
N GLY A 28 -33.81 49.05 -48.10
CA GLY A 28 -35.13 48.85 -48.70
C GLY A 28 -36.25 48.93 -47.66
N SER A 29 -37.35 49.61 -48.02
CA SER A 29 -38.60 49.61 -47.25
C SER A 29 -39.06 48.17 -46.98
N LEU A 30 -39.61 47.91 -45.79
CA LEU A 30 -40.19 46.60 -45.45
C LEU A 30 -41.31 46.28 -46.44
N SER A 31 -41.16 45.20 -47.22
CA SER A 31 -42.22 44.70 -48.09
C SER A 31 -43.42 44.24 -47.25
N THR A 32 -44.63 44.62 -47.67
CA THR A 32 -45.89 44.14 -47.07
C THR A 32 -46.36 42.81 -47.67
N GLU A 33 -45.73 42.33 -48.75
CA GLU A 33 -46.06 41.08 -49.43
C GLU A 33 -45.03 40.01 -49.05
N VAL A 34 -45.19 39.41 -47.87
CA VAL A 34 -44.27 38.38 -47.35
C VAL A 34 -44.98 37.04 -47.19
N VAL A 35 -44.37 35.98 -47.71
CA VAL A 35 -44.70 34.59 -47.37
C VAL A 35 -43.68 34.10 -46.35
N SER A 36 -44.12 33.61 -45.20
CA SER A 36 -43.23 33.13 -44.14
C SER A 36 -43.79 31.90 -43.45
N GLY A 37 -42.93 31.14 -42.76
CA GLY A 37 -43.36 29.94 -42.06
C GLY A 37 -42.25 29.26 -41.30
N VAL A 38 -42.58 28.13 -40.70
CA VAL A 38 -41.62 27.22 -40.07
C VAL A 38 -41.58 25.90 -40.84
N ALA A 39 -40.37 25.45 -41.17
CA ALA A 39 -40.09 24.17 -41.79
C ALA A 39 -39.55 23.19 -40.74
N ALA A 40 -40.37 22.23 -40.29
CA ALA A 40 -39.99 21.31 -39.21
C ALA A 40 -40.77 19.98 -39.24
N VAL A 41 -40.16 18.93 -38.69
CA VAL A 41 -40.68 17.55 -38.62
C VAL A 41 -40.82 17.03 -37.18
N GLY A 42 -41.04 17.91 -36.20
CA GLY A 42 -40.77 17.68 -34.78
C GLY A 42 -39.46 18.37 -34.32
N ALA A 43 -38.55 18.57 -35.27
CA ALA A 43 -37.36 19.41 -35.09
C ALA A 43 -37.21 20.35 -36.29
N PRO A 44 -36.60 21.54 -36.10
CA PRO A 44 -36.27 22.45 -37.20
C PRO A 44 -35.49 21.76 -38.31
N LEU A 45 -35.86 21.99 -39.57
CA LEU A 45 -35.02 21.57 -40.69
C LEU A 45 -33.84 22.52 -40.85
N ALA A 46 -32.62 22.00 -40.86
CA ALA A 46 -31.45 22.73 -41.32
C ALA A 46 -31.33 22.59 -42.84
N GLY A 47 -31.57 23.67 -43.59
CA GLY A 47 -31.61 23.59 -45.04
C GLY A 47 -32.10 24.85 -45.73
N GLN A 48 -32.81 24.69 -46.83
CA GLN A 48 -33.35 25.78 -47.64
C GLN A 48 -34.78 25.50 -48.07
N VAL A 49 -35.56 26.56 -48.27
CA VAL A 49 -36.87 26.53 -48.92
C VAL A 49 -36.74 27.20 -50.28
N THR A 50 -37.29 26.59 -51.32
CA THR A 50 -37.46 27.21 -52.63
C THR A 50 -38.94 27.37 -52.93
N LEU A 51 -39.34 28.58 -53.33
CA LEU A 51 -40.69 29.00 -53.67
C LEU A 51 -40.80 29.19 -55.18
N LYS A 52 -41.86 28.68 -55.80
CA LYS A 52 -42.24 28.96 -57.19
C LYS A 52 -43.62 29.63 -57.25
N ASP A 53 -43.79 30.63 -58.11
CA ASP A 53 -45.09 31.24 -58.37
C ASP A 53 -45.86 30.56 -59.51
N SER A 54 -47.11 30.97 -59.73
CA SER A 54 -48.03 30.36 -60.70
C SER A 54 -48.11 31.11 -62.04
N SER A 55 -47.11 31.94 -62.39
CA SER A 55 -47.07 32.57 -63.72
C SER A 55 -46.73 31.56 -64.81
N THR A 56 -47.07 31.89 -66.07
CA THR A 56 -46.79 31.03 -67.24
C THR A 56 -45.31 30.69 -67.42
N GLN A 57 -44.43 31.58 -66.99
CA GLN A 57 -43.03 31.29 -66.73
C GLN A 57 -42.81 31.45 -65.22
N PRO A 58 -42.80 30.36 -64.45
CA PRO A 58 -42.69 30.42 -63.00
C PRO A 58 -41.40 31.09 -62.57
N ARG A 59 -41.51 32.06 -61.66
CA ARG A 59 -40.38 32.68 -60.98
C ARG A 59 -40.08 31.92 -59.70
N GLU A 60 -38.80 31.81 -59.38
CA GLU A 60 -38.33 31.08 -58.21
C GLU A 60 -37.56 31.99 -57.25
N LYS A 61 -37.70 31.75 -55.94
CA LYS A 61 -36.88 32.34 -54.89
C LYS A 61 -36.44 31.27 -53.91
N THR A 62 -35.22 31.38 -53.37
CA THR A 62 -34.70 30.45 -52.36
C THR A 62 -34.28 31.22 -51.11
N ALA A 63 -34.62 30.68 -49.93
CA ALA A 63 -34.25 31.21 -48.64
C ALA A 63 -33.67 30.11 -47.75
N THR A 64 -32.69 30.45 -46.92
CA THR A 64 -32.18 29.54 -45.89
C THR A 64 -33.17 29.40 -44.75
N ILE A 65 -33.22 28.20 -44.17
CA ILE A 65 -33.97 27.93 -42.96
C ILE A 65 -33.07 28.25 -41.76
N ASP A 66 -33.54 29.08 -40.83
CA ASP A 66 -32.78 29.43 -39.62
C ASP A 66 -32.75 28.27 -38.58
N GLN A 67 -32.02 28.47 -37.48
CA GLN A 67 -31.88 27.48 -36.41
C GLN A 67 -33.20 27.05 -35.74
N ASN A 68 -34.25 27.87 -35.86
CA ASN A 68 -35.58 27.63 -35.30
C ASN A 68 -36.57 27.12 -36.37
N GLY A 69 -36.10 26.91 -37.61
CA GLY A 69 -36.91 26.43 -38.71
C GLY A 69 -37.59 27.54 -39.50
N ASN A 70 -37.36 28.82 -39.17
CA ASN A 70 -38.06 29.92 -39.83
C ASN A 70 -37.50 30.19 -41.23
N PHE A 71 -38.38 30.61 -42.13
CA PHE A 71 -38.04 31.15 -43.44
C PHE A 71 -39.01 32.29 -43.82
N ALA A 72 -38.58 33.16 -44.73
CA ALA A 72 -39.42 34.22 -45.28
C ALA A 72 -39.00 34.58 -46.71
N PHE A 73 -39.99 34.97 -47.52
CA PHE A 73 -39.83 35.46 -48.87
C PHE A 73 -40.59 36.77 -49.02
N ASP A 74 -39.93 37.82 -49.51
CA ASP A 74 -40.63 38.92 -50.15
C ASP A 74 -41.15 38.42 -51.50
N VAL A 75 -42.46 38.41 -51.70
CA VAL A 75 -43.11 37.93 -52.93
C VAL A 75 -43.60 39.08 -53.81
N SER A 76 -43.13 40.31 -53.57
CA SER A 76 -43.46 41.47 -54.38
C SER A 76 -43.31 41.19 -55.87
N GLY A 77 -44.41 41.40 -56.60
CA GLY A 77 -44.52 41.19 -58.04
C GLY A 77 -44.69 39.74 -58.48
N MET A 78 -44.64 38.75 -57.58
CA MET A 78 -44.86 37.32 -57.88
C MET A 78 -46.36 36.96 -57.96
N THR A 79 -46.74 35.94 -58.73
CA THR A 79 -48.15 35.58 -58.96
C THR A 79 -48.59 34.39 -58.11
N ALA A 80 -49.39 34.65 -57.07
CA ALA A 80 -49.96 33.61 -56.23
C ALA A 80 -50.95 32.70 -57.00
N PRO A 81 -51.19 31.44 -56.57
CA PRO A 81 -50.61 30.77 -55.41
C PRO A 81 -49.13 30.39 -55.60
N PHE A 82 -48.45 30.15 -54.48
CA PHE A 82 -47.04 29.78 -54.44
C PHE A 82 -46.89 28.34 -53.95
N ILE A 83 -46.14 27.51 -54.67
CA ILE A 83 -45.74 26.19 -54.23
C ILE A 83 -44.30 26.24 -53.71
N MET A 84 -44.04 25.60 -52.57
CA MET A 84 -42.74 25.63 -51.93
C MET A 84 -42.23 24.22 -51.67
N GLN A 85 -40.91 24.06 -51.74
CA GLN A 85 -40.18 22.85 -51.36
C GLN A 85 -39.13 23.20 -50.31
N ALA A 86 -39.20 22.59 -49.14
CA ALA A 86 -38.11 22.58 -48.17
C ALA A 86 -37.23 21.36 -48.42
N LYS A 87 -35.91 21.57 -48.51
CA LYS A 87 -34.90 20.51 -48.49
C LYS A 87 -33.93 20.79 -47.35
N GLY A 88 -33.81 19.84 -46.43
CA GLY A 88 -32.94 20.00 -45.27
C GLY A 88 -32.81 18.73 -44.45
N SER A 89 -32.06 18.81 -43.36
CA SER A 89 -31.88 17.71 -42.42
C SER A 89 -32.43 18.06 -41.03
N ALA A 90 -33.05 17.09 -40.37
CA ALA A 90 -33.38 17.14 -38.94
C ALA A 90 -32.93 15.83 -38.30
N GLY A 91 -32.23 15.92 -37.16
CA GLY A 91 -31.73 14.73 -36.45
C GLY A 91 -30.82 13.82 -37.30
N GLY A 92 -30.12 14.38 -38.30
CA GLY A 92 -29.26 13.62 -39.23
C GLY A 92 -30.01 12.92 -40.37
N THR A 93 -31.33 13.03 -40.45
CA THR A 93 -32.15 12.49 -41.55
C THR A 93 -32.47 13.58 -42.55
N ASN A 94 -32.39 13.29 -43.85
CA ASN A 94 -32.76 14.24 -44.90
C ASN A 94 -34.27 14.20 -45.16
N HIS A 95 -34.86 15.37 -45.34
CA HIS A 95 -36.27 15.56 -45.63
C HIS A 95 -36.45 16.44 -46.86
N THR A 96 -37.46 16.10 -47.67
CA THR A 96 -38.00 16.96 -48.73
C THR A 96 -39.50 17.08 -48.48
N LEU A 97 -39.98 18.27 -48.20
CA LEU A 97 -41.37 18.55 -47.84
C LEU A 97 -41.91 19.71 -48.67
N HIS A 98 -43.22 19.77 -48.87
CA HIS A 98 -43.87 20.77 -49.70
C HIS A 98 -45.03 21.44 -48.99
N THR A 99 -45.30 22.69 -49.36
CA THR A 99 -46.50 23.41 -48.93
C THR A 99 -47.01 24.33 -50.04
N LEU A 100 -48.22 24.85 -49.88
CA LEU A 100 -48.85 25.82 -50.78
C LEU A 100 -49.25 27.06 -49.99
N ALA A 101 -49.03 28.24 -50.56
CA ALA A 101 -49.53 29.51 -50.04
C ALA A 101 -50.48 30.14 -51.07
N LYS A 102 -51.70 30.50 -50.64
CA LYS A 102 -52.68 31.19 -51.50
C LYS A 102 -52.28 32.62 -51.88
N GLY A 103 -51.35 33.21 -51.13
CA GLY A 103 -50.91 34.60 -51.26
C GLY A 103 -49.85 34.89 -50.19
N SER A 104 -49.65 36.16 -49.86
CA SER A 104 -48.83 36.55 -48.71
C SER A 104 -49.46 36.06 -47.39
N GLY A 105 -48.63 35.85 -46.37
CA GLY A 105 -49.03 35.34 -45.07
C GLY A 105 -48.20 34.14 -44.60
N ARG A 106 -48.78 33.36 -43.69
CA ARG A 106 -48.12 32.18 -43.11
C ARG A 106 -48.38 30.94 -43.95
N ALA A 107 -47.31 30.20 -44.25
CA ALA A 107 -47.38 28.88 -44.86
C ALA A 107 -46.25 28.02 -44.31
N ASN A 108 -46.54 27.25 -43.26
CA ASN A 108 -45.58 26.32 -42.66
C ASN A 108 -45.34 25.13 -43.58
N ILE A 109 -44.22 24.44 -43.37
CA ILE A 109 -43.83 23.22 -44.08
C ILE A 109 -43.60 22.13 -43.04
N ASN A 110 -44.45 21.11 -43.04
CA ASN A 110 -44.38 20.00 -42.09
C ASN A 110 -44.91 18.71 -42.75
N PRO A 111 -44.78 17.53 -42.10
CA PRO A 111 -45.18 16.28 -42.74
C PRO A 111 -46.64 16.22 -43.19
N LEU A 112 -47.57 16.94 -42.57
CA LEU A 112 -48.96 16.99 -43.04
C LEU A 112 -49.16 17.85 -44.28
N THR A 113 -48.30 18.85 -44.52
CA THR A 113 -48.45 19.72 -45.69
C THR A 113 -48.21 18.97 -47.00
N ASP A 114 -47.36 17.95 -47.03
CA ASP A 114 -47.19 17.07 -48.20
C ASP A 114 -48.49 16.36 -48.59
N LEU A 115 -49.23 15.84 -47.61
CA LEU A 115 -50.52 15.19 -47.83
C LEU A 115 -51.54 16.18 -48.39
N ILE A 116 -51.56 17.39 -47.83
CA ILE A 116 -52.47 18.45 -48.25
C ILE A 116 -52.15 18.91 -49.67
N VAL A 117 -50.87 19.14 -49.99
CA VAL A 117 -50.43 19.54 -51.34
C VAL A 117 -50.79 18.47 -52.36
N ALA A 118 -50.46 17.21 -52.08
CA ALA A 118 -50.77 16.09 -52.97
C ALA A 118 -52.28 15.94 -53.21
N SER A 119 -53.08 16.02 -52.13
CA SER A 119 -54.55 15.98 -52.22
C SER A 119 -55.13 17.16 -52.98
N ALA A 120 -54.66 18.39 -52.72
CA ALA A 120 -55.15 19.59 -53.38
C ALA A 120 -54.82 19.63 -54.88
N ALA A 121 -53.61 19.19 -55.24
CA ALA A 121 -53.15 19.11 -56.63
C ALA A 121 -53.64 17.86 -57.37
N GLY A 122 -54.26 16.90 -56.68
CA GLY A 122 -54.74 15.65 -57.27
C GLY A 122 -53.62 14.74 -57.78
N VAL A 123 -52.48 14.71 -57.08
CA VAL A 123 -51.30 13.91 -57.44
C VAL A 123 -50.95 12.91 -56.35
N SER A 124 -50.27 11.82 -56.71
CA SER A 124 -49.79 10.80 -55.75
C SER A 124 -48.52 11.22 -55.00
N ASP A 125 -47.76 12.17 -55.54
CA ASP A 125 -46.51 12.68 -54.98
C ASP A 125 -46.47 14.21 -55.12
N PRO A 126 -46.37 14.99 -54.02
CA PRO A 126 -46.33 16.44 -54.07
C PRO A 126 -45.11 16.98 -54.84
N ALA A 127 -44.01 16.21 -54.93
CA ALA A 127 -42.86 16.60 -55.74
C ALA A 127 -43.21 16.72 -57.22
N THR A 128 -44.20 15.96 -57.71
CA THR A 128 -44.69 16.07 -59.10
C THR A 128 -45.36 17.43 -59.35
N ALA A 129 -46.13 17.92 -58.38
CA ALA A 129 -46.75 19.25 -58.47
C ALA A 129 -45.71 20.39 -58.41
N TYR A 130 -44.59 20.17 -57.70
CA TYR A 130 -43.50 21.16 -57.59
C TYR A 130 -42.53 21.16 -58.76
N ALA A 131 -42.16 19.99 -59.29
CA ALA A 131 -41.15 19.84 -60.33
C ALA A 131 -41.64 20.39 -61.69
N ASP A 132 -42.92 20.15 -61.99
CA ASP A 132 -43.59 20.65 -63.20
C ASP A 132 -44.80 21.51 -62.79
N PRO A 133 -44.54 22.75 -62.31
CA PRO A 133 -45.59 23.66 -61.87
C PRO A 133 -46.33 24.20 -63.09
N ASP A 134 -47.24 23.40 -63.65
CA ASP A 134 -48.25 23.90 -64.56
C ASP A 134 -49.04 25.02 -63.85
N PRO A 135 -49.10 26.24 -64.41
CA PRO A 135 -49.85 27.34 -63.84
C PRO A 135 -51.32 26.98 -63.54
N ALA A 136 -51.95 26.18 -64.40
CA ALA A 136 -53.34 25.77 -64.21
C ALA A 136 -53.47 24.80 -63.03
N ARG A 137 -52.63 23.76 -62.96
CA ARG A 137 -52.58 22.84 -61.82
C ARG A 137 -52.27 23.55 -60.50
N THR A 138 -51.32 24.50 -60.51
CA THR A 138 -50.92 25.23 -59.29
C THR A 138 -52.06 26.12 -58.79
N ARG A 139 -52.77 26.81 -59.69
CA ARG A 139 -53.99 27.55 -59.35
C ARG A 139 -55.10 26.64 -58.82
N GLN A 140 -55.37 25.52 -59.49
CA GLN A 140 -56.34 24.53 -59.05
C GLN A 140 -56.01 23.98 -57.65
N ALA A 141 -54.74 23.68 -57.38
CA ALA A 141 -54.29 23.24 -56.07
C ALA A 141 -54.48 24.34 -55.01
N GLY A 142 -54.22 25.60 -55.37
CA GLY A 142 -54.55 26.75 -54.54
C GLY A 142 -56.04 26.81 -54.20
N ASP A 143 -56.93 26.71 -55.19
CA ASP A 143 -58.38 26.74 -54.99
C ASP A 143 -58.86 25.61 -54.07
N ASN A 144 -58.33 24.40 -54.28
CA ASN A 144 -58.66 23.20 -53.51
C ASN A 144 -58.05 23.15 -52.10
N LEU A 145 -57.08 24.03 -51.78
CA LEU A 145 -56.27 23.93 -50.58
C LEU A 145 -57.08 23.86 -49.28
N ALA A 146 -58.15 24.66 -49.18
CA ALA A 146 -59.01 24.69 -48.00
C ALA A 146 -59.80 23.39 -47.82
N ALA A 147 -60.29 22.80 -48.91
CA ALA A 147 -61.03 21.54 -48.89
C ALA A 147 -60.10 20.35 -48.56
N ALA A 148 -58.90 20.32 -49.13
CA ALA A 148 -57.87 19.33 -48.83
C ALA A 148 -57.44 19.40 -47.35
N THR A 149 -57.18 20.62 -46.84
CA THR A 149 -56.85 20.85 -45.42
C THR A 149 -57.98 20.38 -44.51
N GLY A 150 -59.23 20.76 -44.80
CA GLY A 150 -60.40 20.31 -44.05
C GLY A 150 -60.57 18.79 -44.03
N THR A 151 -60.28 18.11 -45.14
CA THR A 151 -60.32 16.65 -45.23
C THR A 151 -59.27 16.00 -44.33
N VAL A 152 -58.02 16.46 -44.39
CA VAL A 152 -56.93 15.93 -43.54
C VAL A 152 -57.24 16.17 -42.06
N LEU A 153 -57.65 17.38 -41.68
CA LEU A 153 -58.00 17.74 -40.31
C LEU A 153 -59.18 16.90 -39.77
N ALA A 154 -60.24 16.73 -40.56
CA ALA A 154 -61.40 15.94 -40.16
C ALA A 154 -61.03 14.46 -39.90
N LYS A 155 -60.13 13.90 -40.72
CA LYS A 155 -59.73 12.50 -40.59
C LYS A 155 -58.73 12.26 -39.48
N LEU A 156 -57.78 13.16 -39.30
CA LEU A 156 -56.78 13.08 -38.25
C LEU A 156 -57.26 13.66 -36.92
N GLN A 157 -58.52 14.08 -36.81
CA GLN A 157 -59.09 14.68 -35.60
C GLN A 157 -58.79 13.88 -34.32
N PRO A 158 -58.91 12.53 -34.27
CA PRO A 158 -58.58 11.78 -33.06
C PRO A 158 -57.11 11.91 -32.64
N LEU A 159 -56.20 11.91 -33.63
CA LEU A 159 -54.77 12.12 -33.39
C LEU A 159 -54.52 13.55 -32.92
N MET A 160 -55.08 14.55 -33.59
CA MET A 160 -54.91 15.96 -33.21
C MET A 160 -55.48 16.28 -31.83
N ALA A 161 -56.60 15.66 -31.45
CA ALA A 161 -57.19 15.80 -30.12
C ALA A 161 -56.29 15.24 -29.02
N GLN A 162 -55.62 14.11 -29.26
CA GLN A 162 -54.70 13.51 -28.30
C GLN A 162 -53.53 14.47 -27.92
N PHE A 163 -53.12 15.33 -28.84
CA PHE A 163 -52.05 16.33 -28.65
C PHE A 163 -52.58 17.75 -28.40
N GLY A 164 -53.88 17.92 -28.14
CA GLY A 164 -54.46 19.22 -27.79
C GLY A 164 -54.48 20.25 -28.94
N VAL A 165 -54.34 19.81 -30.19
CA VAL A 165 -54.27 20.67 -31.38
C VAL A 165 -55.44 20.51 -32.33
N SER A 166 -56.61 20.17 -31.78
CA SER A 166 -57.85 20.13 -32.56
C SER A 166 -58.14 21.50 -33.18
N GLY A 167 -58.25 21.55 -34.52
CA GLY A 167 -58.54 22.78 -35.26
C GLY A 167 -57.30 23.62 -35.63
N THR A 168 -56.09 23.19 -35.27
CA THR A 168 -54.86 23.83 -35.74
C THR A 168 -54.62 23.52 -37.21
N ASP A 169 -54.66 24.53 -38.07
CA ASP A 169 -54.32 24.39 -39.49
C ASP A 169 -52.79 24.22 -39.64
N PRO A 170 -52.30 23.08 -40.18
CA PRO A 170 -50.87 22.81 -40.30
C PRO A 170 -50.15 23.77 -41.24
N ILE A 171 -50.84 24.46 -42.15
CA ILE A 171 -50.25 25.41 -43.09
C ILE A 171 -50.25 26.82 -42.47
N THR A 172 -51.39 27.28 -41.96
CA THR A 172 -51.59 28.71 -41.67
C THR A 172 -51.54 29.10 -40.19
N SER A 173 -51.68 28.15 -39.26
CA SER A 173 -51.62 28.45 -37.82
C SER A 173 -50.17 28.72 -37.36
N PRO A 174 -49.96 29.46 -36.25
CA PRO A 174 -48.64 29.57 -35.64
C PRO A 174 -48.07 28.19 -35.33
N TYR A 175 -46.84 27.94 -35.77
CA TYR A 175 -46.12 26.69 -35.56
C TYR A 175 -44.71 27.02 -35.05
N LEU A 176 -44.29 26.30 -34.01
CA LEU A 176 -42.99 26.41 -33.38
C LEU A 176 -42.45 25.00 -33.19
N ALA A 177 -41.18 24.79 -33.52
CA ALA A 177 -40.49 23.52 -33.29
C ALA A 177 -39.90 23.50 -31.87
N ASN A 178 -40.77 23.33 -30.87
CA ASN A 178 -40.46 23.49 -29.44
C ASN A 178 -40.94 22.32 -28.55
N HIS A 179 -41.20 21.16 -29.16
CA HIS A 179 -41.68 19.93 -28.55
C HIS A 179 -43.05 20.02 -27.87
N GLN A 180 -43.87 21.01 -28.23
CA GLN A 180 -45.21 21.23 -27.69
C GLN A 180 -46.28 21.20 -28.79
N ASN A 181 -47.52 20.92 -28.41
CA ASN A 181 -48.68 21.00 -29.31
C ASN A 181 -48.48 20.13 -30.58
N MET A 182 -48.56 20.74 -31.77
CA MET A 182 -48.46 20.04 -33.05
C MET A 182 -47.03 19.51 -33.30
N ASP A 183 -46.02 20.16 -32.73
CA ASP A 183 -44.63 19.69 -32.81
C ASP A 183 -44.44 18.41 -32.00
N GLN A 184 -45.01 18.36 -30.79
CA GLN A 184 -45.04 17.15 -29.98
C GLN A 184 -45.75 15.99 -30.69
N MET A 185 -46.78 16.28 -31.48
CA MET A 185 -47.41 15.25 -32.33
C MET A 185 -46.39 14.70 -33.32
N PHE A 186 -45.69 15.56 -34.07
CA PHE A 186 -44.66 15.14 -35.03
C PHE A 186 -43.44 14.48 -34.38
N ASP A 187 -43.14 14.78 -33.11
CA ASP A 187 -42.12 14.05 -32.35
C ASP A 187 -42.53 12.60 -32.08
N GLN A 188 -43.83 12.32 -31.96
CA GLN A 188 -44.37 11.01 -31.57
C GLN A 188 -44.97 10.21 -32.72
N VAL A 189 -45.20 10.81 -33.89
CA VAL A 189 -45.64 10.10 -35.10
C VAL A 189 -44.70 10.32 -36.27
N THR A 190 -44.58 9.30 -37.13
CA THR A 190 -44.00 9.48 -38.46
C THR A 190 -45.13 9.54 -39.46
N VAL A 191 -45.13 10.56 -40.32
CA VAL A 191 -46.05 10.69 -41.44
C VAL A 191 -45.21 10.53 -42.71
N THR A 192 -45.56 9.54 -43.52
CA THR A 192 -44.87 9.25 -44.79
C THR A 192 -45.87 9.21 -45.92
N LEU A 193 -45.58 9.92 -47.01
CA LEU A 193 -46.27 9.75 -48.29
C LEU A 193 -45.28 9.14 -49.28
N ALA A 194 -45.50 7.88 -49.63
CA ALA A 194 -44.63 7.14 -50.55
C ALA A 194 -45.50 6.33 -51.53
N ALA A 195 -45.17 6.41 -52.83
CA ALA A 195 -45.92 5.72 -53.88
C ALA A 195 -47.45 5.98 -53.84
N GLY A 196 -47.87 7.20 -53.48
CA GLY A 196 -49.30 7.56 -53.38
C GLY A 196 -50.02 7.01 -52.16
N VAL A 197 -49.29 6.40 -51.22
CA VAL A 197 -49.84 5.86 -49.97
C VAL A 197 -49.35 6.70 -48.79
N VAL A 198 -50.30 7.18 -48.01
CA VAL A 198 -50.08 7.84 -46.73
C VAL A 198 -50.01 6.78 -45.65
N THR A 199 -48.89 6.75 -44.93
CA THR A 199 -48.71 5.92 -43.74
C THR A 199 -48.37 6.81 -42.55
N ILE A 200 -49.17 6.71 -41.49
CA ILE A 200 -48.90 7.35 -40.20
C ILE A 200 -48.65 6.26 -39.17
N VAL A 201 -47.50 6.31 -38.51
CA VAL A 201 -47.09 5.31 -37.50
C VAL A 201 -46.76 5.97 -36.17
N ASN A 202 -47.07 5.27 -35.10
CA ASN A 202 -46.65 5.60 -33.75
C ASN A 202 -45.14 5.34 -33.61
N LYS A 203 -44.33 6.36 -33.32
CA LYS A 203 -42.88 6.22 -33.16
C LYS A 203 -42.47 5.43 -31.91
N GLN A 204 -43.34 5.36 -30.90
CA GLN A 204 -43.06 4.67 -29.63
C GLN A 204 -43.06 3.15 -29.78
N ASN A 205 -43.91 2.60 -30.67
CA ASN A 205 -44.10 1.15 -30.79
C ASN A 205 -44.22 0.62 -32.23
N GLY A 206 -44.16 1.49 -33.25
CA GLY A 206 -44.22 1.13 -34.66
C GLY A 206 -45.64 0.83 -35.20
N SER A 207 -46.68 0.92 -34.36
CA SER A 207 -48.04 0.57 -34.78
C SER A 207 -48.60 1.57 -35.80
N VAL A 208 -49.29 1.07 -36.82
CA VAL A 208 -49.91 1.89 -37.88
C VAL A 208 -51.16 2.58 -37.34
N ILE A 209 -51.17 3.91 -37.36
CA ILE A 209 -52.30 4.76 -36.97
C ILE A 209 -53.25 4.94 -38.15
N CYS A 210 -52.71 5.19 -39.34
CA CYS A 210 -53.48 5.38 -40.57
C CYS A 210 -52.68 4.86 -41.77
N ASN A 211 -53.33 4.14 -42.67
CA ASN A 211 -52.75 3.71 -43.95
C ASN A 211 -53.82 3.81 -45.04
N VAL A 212 -53.63 4.71 -46.00
CA VAL A 212 -54.63 5.03 -47.02
C VAL A 212 -53.96 5.61 -48.26
N SER A 213 -54.53 5.41 -49.44
CA SER A 213 -54.10 6.15 -50.63
C SER A 213 -54.42 7.65 -50.47
N VAL A 214 -53.51 8.52 -50.90
CA VAL A 214 -53.71 9.98 -50.85
C VAL A 214 -54.95 10.44 -51.64
N ASN A 215 -55.32 9.70 -52.69
CA ASN A 215 -56.52 9.96 -53.49
C ASN A 215 -57.82 9.54 -52.78
N ASN A 216 -57.72 8.73 -51.72
CA ASN A 216 -58.84 8.22 -50.93
C ASN A 216 -58.80 8.75 -49.48
N LEU A 217 -58.14 9.88 -49.21
CA LEU A 217 -58.05 10.45 -47.86
C LEU A 217 -59.42 10.64 -47.19
N ALA A 218 -60.46 10.97 -47.95
CA ALA A 218 -61.84 11.07 -47.43
C ALA A 218 -62.40 9.74 -46.88
N GLN A 219 -61.77 8.60 -47.18
CA GLN A 219 -62.12 7.28 -46.67
C GLN A 219 -61.12 6.77 -45.61
N ALA A 220 -60.13 7.59 -45.23
CA ALA A 220 -59.14 7.23 -44.22
C ALA A 220 -59.81 6.80 -42.91
N THR A 221 -59.31 5.72 -42.33
CA THR A 221 -59.65 5.27 -40.98
C THR A 221 -58.44 5.48 -40.08
N VAL A 222 -58.69 5.95 -38.86
CA VAL A 222 -57.66 6.14 -37.82
C VAL A 222 -57.87 5.08 -36.77
N ASN A 223 -56.84 4.26 -36.55
CA ASN A 223 -56.83 3.31 -35.44
C ASN A 223 -56.47 4.04 -34.15
N VAL A 224 -57.48 4.43 -33.40
CA VAL A 224 -57.33 5.20 -32.15
C VAL A 224 -56.51 4.47 -31.09
N ALA A 225 -56.54 3.14 -31.06
CA ALA A 225 -55.77 2.33 -30.11
C ALA A 225 -54.26 2.42 -30.37
N ASN A 226 -53.86 2.81 -31.58
CA ASN A 226 -52.46 2.93 -31.96
C ASN A 226 -51.90 4.34 -31.78
N ILE A 227 -52.73 5.33 -31.40
CA ILE A 227 -52.29 6.71 -31.21
C ILE A 227 -51.36 6.78 -29.97
N PRO A 228 -50.16 7.38 -30.09
CA PRO A 228 -49.25 7.54 -28.96
C PRO A 228 -49.83 8.48 -27.91
N THR A 229 -49.55 8.18 -26.64
CA THR A 229 -49.74 9.15 -25.56
C THR A 229 -48.67 10.24 -25.65
N PRO A 230 -49.03 11.53 -25.51
CA PRO A 230 -48.06 12.62 -25.51
C PRO A 230 -47.00 12.38 -24.44
N LEU A 231 -45.73 12.42 -24.85
CA LEU A 231 -44.62 12.22 -23.94
C LEU A 231 -44.43 13.47 -23.08
N ALA A 232 -44.38 13.32 -21.76
CA ALA A 232 -44.03 14.40 -20.84
C ALA A 232 -42.51 14.48 -20.65
N VAL A 233 -42.01 15.63 -20.21
CA VAL A 233 -40.63 15.72 -19.71
C VAL A 233 -40.41 14.74 -18.55
N PRO A 234 -39.20 14.18 -18.39
CA PRO A 234 -38.96 13.19 -17.34
C PRO A 234 -39.14 13.76 -15.94
N ALA A 235 -39.47 12.89 -14.98
CA ALA A 235 -39.53 13.27 -13.58
C ALA A 235 -38.13 13.64 -13.03
N ALA A 236 -38.08 14.39 -11.93
CA ALA A 236 -36.83 14.70 -11.26
C ALA A 236 -36.13 13.41 -10.80
N PRO A 237 -34.81 13.25 -11.04
CA PRO A 237 -34.04 12.14 -10.49
C PRO A 237 -34.15 12.04 -8.97
N ALA A 238 -34.49 10.85 -8.48
CA ALA A 238 -34.59 10.54 -7.06
C ALA A 238 -33.36 9.74 -6.58
N GLY A 239 -33.15 9.70 -5.26
CA GLY A 239 -32.06 8.93 -4.65
C GLY A 239 -30.66 9.42 -5.05
N VAL A 240 -30.53 10.69 -5.43
CA VAL A 240 -29.23 11.26 -5.78
C VAL A 240 -28.32 11.23 -4.55
N THR A 241 -27.11 10.72 -4.74
CA THR A 241 -26.06 10.66 -3.72
C THR A 241 -24.77 11.22 -4.30
N ALA A 242 -23.92 11.80 -3.44
CA ALA A 242 -22.62 12.34 -3.82
C ALA A 242 -21.54 11.81 -2.87
N THR A 243 -20.72 10.88 -3.35
CA THR A 243 -19.69 10.21 -2.54
C THR A 243 -18.31 10.73 -2.94
N GLY A 244 -17.59 11.35 -2.00
CA GLY A 244 -16.25 11.86 -2.24
C GLY A 244 -15.16 10.79 -2.15
N SER A 245 -14.16 10.89 -3.02
CA SER A 245 -12.92 10.12 -3.04
C SER A 245 -11.75 11.05 -3.37
N MET A 246 -10.51 10.53 -3.43
CA MET A 246 -9.33 11.36 -3.68
C MET A 246 -9.42 12.06 -5.05
N GLY A 247 -9.53 13.39 -5.05
CA GLY A 247 -9.61 14.21 -6.25
C GLY A 247 -10.92 14.09 -7.05
N GLN A 248 -11.95 13.44 -6.50
CA GLN A 248 -13.19 13.14 -7.24
C GLN A 248 -14.42 13.09 -6.32
N ILE A 249 -15.59 13.37 -6.88
CA ILE A 249 -16.89 13.04 -6.29
C ILE A 249 -17.70 12.22 -7.30
N THR A 250 -18.22 11.08 -6.87
CA THR A 250 -19.07 10.21 -7.69
C THR A 250 -20.53 10.39 -7.31
N LEU A 251 -21.35 10.72 -8.30
CA LEU A 251 -22.79 10.84 -8.20
C LEU A 251 -23.48 9.55 -8.66
N ASN A 252 -24.50 9.12 -7.92
CA ASN A 252 -25.37 8.02 -8.29
C ASN A 252 -26.82 8.41 -8.03
N TRP A 253 -27.75 7.92 -8.86
CA TRP A 253 -29.19 8.16 -8.70
C TRP A 253 -30.02 6.99 -9.24
N SER A 254 -31.33 7.01 -9.02
CA SER A 254 -32.23 6.02 -9.62
C SER A 254 -32.53 6.36 -11.08
N ALA A 255 -32.61 5.34 -11.94
CA ALA A 255 -33.02 5.54 -13.33
C ALA A 255 -34.42 6.15 -13.41
N VAL A 256 -34.58 7.17 -14.24
CA VAL A 256 -35.85 7.87 -14.48
C VAL A 256 -36.50 7.31 -15.74
N ALA A 257 -37.76 6.89 -15.63
CA ALA A 257 -38.53 6.39 -16.77
C ALA A 257 -38.61 7.44 -17.89
N ASN A 258 -38.50 6.99 -19.14
CA ASN A 258 -38.51 7.82 -20.35
C ASN A 258 -37.37 8.84 -20.47
N ALA A 259 -36.37 8.83 -19.59
CA ALA A 259 -35.16 9.64 -19.75
C ALA A 259 -34.22 8.99 -20.78
N THR A 260 -33.74 9.77 -21.74
CA THR A 260 -32.73 9.34 -22.72
C THR A 260 -31.31 9.76 -22.30
N SER A 261 -31.20 10.78 -21.44
CA SER A 261 -29.93 11.22 -20.85
C SER A 261 -30.18 12.02 -19.57
N TYR A 262 -29.11 12.44 -18.90
CA TYR A 262 -29.16 13.32 -17.73
C TYR A 262 -28.26 14.53 -17.93
N ASN A 263 -28.55 15.63 -17.25
CA ASN A 263 -27.59 16.71 -17.07
C ASN A 263 -27.20 16.77 -15.58
N VAL A 264 -25.92 17.03 -15.32
CA VAL A 264 -25.42 17.31 -13.97
C VAL A 264 -25.07 18.79 -13.89
N TYR A 265 -25.58 19.46 -12.87
CA TYR A 265 -25.22 20.83 -12.54
C TYR A 265 -24.41 20.81 -11.26
N TYR A 266 -23.29 21.52 -11.23
CA TYR A 266 -22.47 21.62 -10.01
C TYR A 266 -22.01 23.05 -9.70
N GLY A 267 -21.62 23.27 -8.45
CA GLY A 267 -21.12 24.54 -7.96
C GLY A 267 -20.57 24.42 -6.53
N THR A 268 -19.96 25.48 -6.01
CA THR A 268 -19.36 25.51 -4.66
C THR A 268 -20.24 26.21 -3.62
N THR A 269 -21.37 26.78 -4.04
CA THR A 269 -22.29 27.53 -3.18
C THR A 269 -23.55 26.73 -2.89
N ALA A 270 -23.94 26.65 -1.62
CA ALA A 270 -25.19 26.02 -1.20
C ALA A 270 -26.40 26.75 -1.81
N GLY A 271 -27.46 26.02 -2.17
CA GLY A 271 -28.66 26.61 -2.76
C GLY A 271 -28.52 27.01 -4.23
N MET A 272 -27.47 26.55 -4.92
CA MET A 272 -27.35 26.70 -6.37
C MET A 272 -28.58 26.14 -7.11
N THR A 273 -28.87 26.71 -8.27
CA THR A 273 -29.93 26.27 -9.18
C THR A 273 -29.35 25.81 -10.53
N THR A 274 -30.19 25.30 -11.43
CA THR A 274 -29.78 25.00 -12.80
C THR A 274 -29.33 26.24 -13.57
N ALA A 275 -29.74 27.44 -13.15
CA ALA A 275 -29.34 28.70 -13.77
C ALA A 275 -27.98 29.22 -13.28
N THR A 276 -27.59 28.89 -12.04
CA THR A 276 -26.34 29.39 -11.43
C THR A 276 -25.22 28.33 -11.42
N GLY A 277 -25.55 27.06 -11.66
CA GLY A 277 -24.60 25.96 -11.69
C GLY A 277 -23.92 25.79 -13.03
N THR A 278 -22.71 25.21 -13.00
CA THR A 278 -22.03 24.76 -14.22
C THR A 278 -22.71 23.49 -14.72
N ARG A 279 -23.21 23.52 -15.95
CA ARG A 279 -23.93 22.40 -16.59
C ARG A 279 -22.96 21.46 -17.30
N VAL A 280 -23.08 20.17 -17.02
CA VAL A 280 -22.50 19.06 -17.78
C VAL A 280 -23.66 18.31 -18.43
N ALA A 281 -23.72 18.34 -19.76
CA ALA A 281 -24.84 17.80 -20.52
C ALA A 281 -24.63 16.32 -20.88
N ALA A 282 -25.73 15.61 -21.14
CA ALA A 282 -25.74 14.25 -21.71
C ALA A 282 -24.89 13.23 -20.93
N THR A 283 -24.94 13.29 -19.60
CA THR A 283 -24.26 12.35 -18.69
C THR A 283 -25.05 11.05 -18.51
N GLY A 284 -24.34 9.97 -18.16
CA GLY A 284 -24.94 8.71 -17.71
C GLY A 284 -25.07 8.60 -16.19
N ASN A 285 -25.62 7.49 -15.72
CA ASN A 285 -25.66 7.09 -14.32
C ASN A 285 -24.75 5.87 -14.13
N SER A 286 -23.69 5.91 -13.31
CA SER A 286 -23.19 6.98 -12.45
C SER A 286 -22.40 8.08 -13.19
N TYR A 287 -22.15 9.21 -12.52
CA TYR A 287 -21.29 10.29 -13.03
C TYR A 287 -20.15 10.59 -12.06
N ALA A 288 -18.92 10.65 -12.56
CA ALA A 288 -17.74 10.85 -11.74
C ALA A 288 -17.08 12.21 -12.05
N HIS A 289 -17.19 13.17 -11.13
CA HIS A 289 -16.61 14.51 -11.26
C HIS A 289 -15.17 14.51 -10.72
N THR A 290 -14.19 14.49 -11.62
CA THR A 290 -12.75 14.41 -11.31
C THR A 290 -12.06 15.78 -11.28
N GLY A 291 -10.80 15.81 -10.83
CA GLY A 291 -9.97 17.03 -10.84
C GLY A 291 -10.31 18.01 -9.72
N LEU A 292 -10.93 17.53 -8.65
CA LEU A 292 -11.44 18.37 -7.57
C LEU A 292 -10.40 18.61 -6.48
N ALA A 293 -10.39 19.82 -5.91
CA ALA A 293 -9.47 20.18 -4.84
C ALA A 293 -9.80 19.43 -3.54
N ALA A 294 -8.77 18.94 -2.83
CA ALA A 294 -8.93 18.28 -1.55
C ALA A 294 -9.58 19.21 -0.51
N GLY A 295 -10.51 18.66 0.28
CA GLY A 295 -11.25 19.42 1.31
C GLY A 295 -12.34 20.35 0.78
N ALA A 296 -12.48 20.49 -0.54
CA ALA A 296 -13.56 21.31 -1.11
C ALA A 296 -14.91 20.59 -1.05
N SER A 297 -15.98 21.36 -0.81
CA SER A 297 -17.37 20.89 -0.94
C SER A 297 -17.97 21.38 -2.25
N TYR A 298 -18.70 20.49 -2.91
CA TYR A 298 -19.44 20.78 -4.12
C TYR A 298 -20.90 20.39 -3.93
N TYR A 299 -21.79 21.18 -4.50
CA TYR A 299 -23.22 20.95 -4.53
C TYR A 299 -23.60 20.51 -5.93
N TYR A 300 -24.56 19.59 -6.02
CA TYR A 300 -24.99 18.99 -7.28
C TYR A 300 -26.50 18.94 -7.39
N LEU A 301 -26.99 19.17 -8.60
CA LEU A 301 -28.35 18.87 -9.05
C LEU A 301 -28.25 17.96 -10.27
N VAL A 302 -29.19 17.04 -10.41
CA VAL A 302 -29.31 16.20 -11.61
C VAL A 302 -30.69 16.40 -12.20
N THR A 303 -30.77 16.58 -13.51
CA THR A 303 -32.02 16.58 -14.27
C THR A 303 -32.02 15.40 -15.23
N ALA A 304 -33.21 14.89 -15.54
CA ALA A 304 -33.40 13.89 -16.58
C ALA A 304 -33.92 14.57 -17.85
N VAL A 305 -33.49 14.11 -19.01
CA VAL A 305 -33.78 14.71 -20.32
C VAL A 305 -34.35 13.66 -21.25
N ASN A 306 -35.37 14.03 -22.02
CA ASN A 306 -35.87 13.27 -23.17
C ASN A 306 -36.11 14.18 -24.38
N SER A 307 -36.73 13.65 -25.43
CA SER A 307 -37.02 14.43 -26.64
C SER A 307 -38.01 15.57 -26.41
N THR A 308 -38.86 15.51 -25.37
CA THR A 308 -39.75 16.61 -24.98
C THR A 308 -39.00 17.72 -24.26
N GLY A 309 -37.85 17.41 -23.66
CA GLY A 309 -36.97 18.38 -23.02
C GLY A 309 -36.43 17.93 -21.67
N GLU A 310 -35.91 18.90 -20.93
CA GLU A 310 -35.31 18.72 -19.62
C GLU A 310 -36.38 18.81 -18.51
N GLY A 311 -36.41 17.79 -17.65
CA GLY A 311 -37.28 17.73 -16.48
C GLY A 311 -36.81 18.60 -15.32
N ALA A 312 -37.60 18.59 -14.23
CA ALA A 312 -37.24 19.30 -13.01
C ALA A 312 -35.94 18.74 -12.38
N PRO A 313 -35.14 19.58 -11.70
CA PRO A 313 -33.93 19.13 -11.02
C PRO A 313 -34.26 18.28 -9.79
N SER A 314 -33.34 17.38 -9.44
CA SER A 314 -33.34 16.67 -8.16
C SER A 314 -33.26 17.63 -6.98
N ALA A 315 -33.46 17.11 -5.77
CA ALA A 315 -32.99 17.82 -4.58
C ALA A 315 -31.47 18.03 -4.67
N ALA A 316 -30.99 19.16 -4.17
CA ALA A 316 -29.56 19.46 -4.11
C ALA A 316 -28.85 18.50 -3.15
N VAL A 317 -27.74 17.91 -3.60
CA VAL A 317 -26.89 17.06 -2.76
C VAL A 317 -25.52 17.69 -2.60
N ARG A 318 -24.90 17.49 -1.43
CA ARG A 318 -23.54 17.93 -1.15
C ARG A 318 -22.59 16.74 -1.19
N GLY A 319 -21.53 16.85 -1.97
CA GLY A 319 -20.36 16.00 -1.89
C GLY A 319 -19.18 16.79 -1.33
N MET A 320 -18.31 16.14 -0.58
CA MET A 320 -17.06 16.72 -0.10
C MET A 320 -15.90 15.84 -0.53
N VAL A 321 -14.91 16.43 -1.18
CA VAL A 321 -13.65 15.74 -1.46
C VAL A 321 -12.95 15.55 -0.11
N PRO A 322 -12.65 14.30 0.31
CA PRO A 322 -11.96 14.07 1.56
C PRO A 322 -10.69 14.92 1.65
N SER A 323 -10.55 15.64 2.76
CA SER A 323 -9.34 16.39 3.09
C SER A 323 -8.32 15.43 3.70
N THR A 324 -7.94 14.37 3.00
CA THR A 324 -6.93 13.43 3.51
C THR A 324 -5.56 13.84 2.99
N THR A 325 -4.67 14.15 3.94
CA THR A 325 -3.22 14.11 3.78
C THR A 325 -2.82 12.85 3.01
N SER A 326 -1.80 12.98 2.15
CA SER A 326 -1.04 11.85 1.59
C SER A 326 -0.90 10.72 2.63
N PRO A 327 -0.90 9.43 2.26
CA PRO A 327 -0.60 8.36 3.21
C PRO A 327 0.61 8.76 4.04
N SER A 328 0.58 8.55 5.36
CA SER A 328 1.79 8.69 6.17
C SER A 328 2.66 7.46 5.96
N ALA A 329 3.98 7.59 6.17
CA ALA A 329 4.84 6.42 6.27
C ALA A 329 4.27 5.42 7.31
N PRO A 330 4.48 4.11 7.14
CA PRO A 330 3.96 3.13 8.09
C PRO A 330 4.51 3.35 9.51
N ALA A 331 3.94 2.68 10.52
CA ALA A 331 4.55 2.66 11.85
C ALA A 331 5.91 1.92 11.83
N ALA A 332 6.77 2.19 12.82
CA ALA A 332 7.98 1.40 13.03
C ALA A 332 7.61 -0.07 13.32
N PRO A 333 8.28 -1.05 12.69
CA PRO A 333 8.07 -2.47 13.00
C PRO A 333 8.28 -2.79 14.48
N THR A 334 7.37 -3.59 15.05
CA THR A 334 7.43 -4.06 16.45
C THR A 334 7.60 -5.57 16.51
N GLY A 335 7.99 -6.07 17.69
CA GLY A 335 8.24 -7.51 17.89
C GLY A 335 9.41 -8.01 17.05
N VAL A 336 10.38 -7.12 16.77
CA VAL A 336 11.60 -7.50 16.06
C VAL A 336 12.40 -8.43 16.96
N SER A 337 12.88 -9.55 16.41
CA SER A 337 13.78 -10.47 17.10
C SER A 337 14.83 -11.01 16.15
N ALA A 338 16.02 -11.30 16.67
CA ALA A 338 17.12 -11.87 15.92
C ALA A 338 17.65 -13.11 16.64
N ALA A 339 17.86 -14.20 15.91
CA ALA A 339 18.38 -15.47 16.42
C ALA A 339 19.61 -15.89 15.60
N GLY A 340 20.74 -16.07 16.27
CA GLY A 340 21.99 -16.50 15.63
C GLY A 340 22.02 -17.98 15.33
N GLY A 341 22.57 -18.34 14.17
CA GLY A 341 22.95 -19.69 13.77
C GLY A 341 24.39 -19.72 13.24
N THR A 342 24.80 -20.85 12.68
CA THR A 342 26.13 -20.99 12.05
C THR A 342 26.15 -20.20 10.75
N ASN A 343 27.05 -19.20 10.66
CA ASN A 343 27.18 -18.27 9.53
C ASN A 343 25.90 -17.50 9.12
N GLN A 344 24.89 -17.41 10.00
CA GLN A 344 23.65 -16.72 9.67
C GLN A 344 22.94 -16.16 10.89
N VAL A 345 22.03 -15.21 10.66
CA VAL A 345 21.06 -14.74 11.66
C VAL A 345 19.67 -14.76 11.03
N ALA A 346 18.69 -15.33 11.74
CA ALA A 346 17.28 -15.25 11.39
C ALA A 346 16.63 -14.04 12.08
N ILE A 347 15.99 -13.16 11.33
CA ILE A 347 15.32 -11.95 11.82
C ILE A 347 13.81 -12.07 11.56
N THR A 348 13.00 -11.79 12.58
CA THR A 348 11.52 -11.77 12.46
C THR A 348 10.95 -10.48 13.02
N TRP A 349 9.78 -10.09 12.53
CA TRP A 349 8.99 -8.95 13.02
C TRP A 349 7.50 -9.16 12.74
N SER A 350 6.66 -8.36 13.41
CA SER A 350 5.21 -8.35 13.18
C SER A 350 4.85 -7.54 11.93
N ALA A 351 3.81 -7.96 11.20
CA ALA A 351 3.32 -7.23 10.04
C ALA A 351 2.79 -5.84 10.44
N VAL A 352 3.20 -4.81 9.69
CA VAL A 352 2.77 -3.42 9.87
C VAL A 352 1.66 -3.09 8.87
N THR A 353 0.51 -2.66 9.36
CA THR A 353 -0.62 -2.23 8.51
C THR A 353 -0.19 -1.11 7.57
N GLY A 354 -0.50 -1.26 6.28
CA GLY A 354 -0.17 -0.26 5.26
C GLY A 354 1.28 -0.30 4.74
N ALA A 355 2.11 -1.24 5.19
CA ALA A 355 3.43 -1.50 4.62
C ALA A 355 3.31 -2.39 3.37
N THR A 356 4.03 -2.04 2.31
CA THR A 356 4.17 -2.84 1.08
C THR A 356 5.47 -3.64 1.04
N SER A 357 6.50 -3.21 1.76
CA SER A 357 7.76 -3.93 1.93
C SER A 357 8.49 -3.51 3.23
N TYR A 358 9.63 -4.14 3.53
CA TYR A 358 10.47 -3.81 4.69
C TYR A 358 11.94 -3.70 4.28
N ASN A 359 12.73 -2.95 5.05
CA ASN A 359 14.19 -2.97 4.95
C ASN A 359 14.79 -3.39 6.30
N ILE A 360 15.91 -4.09 6.25
CA ILE A 360 16.72 -4.43 7.43
C ILE A 360 18.04 -3.67 7.32
N TYR A 361 18.44 -2.96 8.37
CA TYR A 361 19.75 -2.34 8.46
C TYR A 361 20.57 -3.06 9.53
N TRP A 362 21.84 -3.33 9.25
CA TRP A 362 22.69 -4.09 10.17
C TRP A 362 24.12 -3.55 10.29
N SER A 363 24.79 -3.88 11.39
CA SER A 363 26.22 -3.62 11.62
C SER A 363 26.84 -4.65 12.56
N LYS A 364 28.17 -4.70 12.61
CA LYS A 364 28.94 -5.45 13.64
C LYS A 364 29.11 -4.66 14.94
N SER A 365 28.72 -3.38 14.96
CA SER A 365 28.77 -2.49 16.13
C SER A 365 27.37 -2.08 16.56
N ALA A 366 27.16 -1.88 17.85
CA ALA A 366 25.90 -1.38 18.41
C ALA A 366 25.59 0.05 17.95
N GLY A 367 24.32 0.44 17.99
CA GLY A 367 23.86 1.78 17.58
C GLY A 367 23.54 1.88 16.10
N VAL A 368 23.00 0.82 15.51
CA VAL A 368 22.58 0.77 14.11
C VAL A 368 21.39 1.68 13.88
N THR A 369 21.48 2.45 12.80
CA THR A 369 20.46 3.36 12.30
C THR A 369 20.36 3.19 10.78
N VAL A 370 19.34 3.79 10.19
CA VAL A 370 19.19 3.84 8.73
C VAL A 370 20.35 4.56 8.02
N ALA A 371 21.11 5.41 8.74
CA ALA A 371 22.20 6.20 8.18
C ALA A 371 23.56 5.49 8.22
N ASN A 372 23.79 4.61 9.19
CA ASN A 372 25.10 3.96 9.42
C ASN A 372 25.08 2.43 9.19
N GLY A 373 23.90 1.83 9.06
CA GLY A 373 23.75 0.39 8.86
C GLY A 373 23.76 -0.02 7.39
N THR A 374 24.26 -1.22 7.11
CA THR A 374 24.18 -1.84 5.79
C THR A 374 22.76 -2.29 5.51
N LYS A 375 22.18 -1.85 4.39
CA LYS A 375 20.78 -2.09 4.03
C LYS A 375 20.57 -3.39 3.27
N LEU A 376 19.62 -4.21 3.74
CA LEU A 376 18.99 -5.31 3.01
C LEU A 376 17.57 -4.87 2.65
N ALA A 377 17.33 -4.57 1.38
CA ALA A 377 16.06 -4.02 0.92
C ALA A 377 15.02 -5.12 0.59
N ASN A 378 13.74 -4.76 0.67
CA ASN A 378 12.61 -5.62 0.30
C ASN A 378 12.56 -6.97 1.04
N ALA A 379 12.91 -6.95 2.33
CA ALA A 379 12.89 -8.13 3.17
C ALA A 379 11.46 -8.56 3.54
N THR A 380 11.27 -9.86 3.75
CA THR A 380 10.03 -10.47 4.25
C THR A 380 10.31 -11.19 5.58
N SER A 381 9.33 -11.19 6.50
CA SER A 381 9.46 -11.86 7.80
C SER A 381 8.94 -13.30 7.69
N PRO A 382 9.71 -14.34 8.09
CA PRO A 382 11.09 -14.33 8.58
C PRO A 382 12.13 -14.06 7.48
N ALA A 383 13.17 -13.28 7.80
CA ALA A 383 14.33 -13.06 6.93
C ALA A 383 15.56 -13.81 7.45
N VAL A 384 16.42 -14.28 6.53
CA VAL A 384 17.72 -14.89 6.87
C VAL A 384 18.84 -14.03 6.30
N HIS A 385 19.72 -13.54 7.16
CA HIS A 385 20.97 -12.90 6.79
C HIS A 385 22.11 -13.91 6.88
N ALA A 386 22.56 -14.44 5.73
CA ALA A 386 23.57 -15.50 5.63
C ALA A 386 24.97 -14.95 5.31
N GLY A 387 25.99 -15.82 5.31
CA GLY A 387 27.37 -15.48 4.97
C GLY A 387 28.11 -14.72 6.07
N LEU A 388 27.67 -14.87 7.31
CA LEU A 388 28.20 -14.13 8.46
C LEU A 388 29.43 -14.82 9.07
N THR A 389 30.30 -14.01 9.65
CA THR A 389 31.43 -14.50 10.45
C THR A 389 30.88 -15.19 11.69
N GLU A 390 31.45 -16.33 12.07
CA GLU A 390 31.05 -17.10 13.26
C GLU A 390 31.47 -16.39 14.55
N ALA A 391 30.84 -16.76 15.66
CA ALA A 391 31.10 -16.20 17.00
C ALA A 391 31.15 -14.66 17.01
N THR A 392 30.37 -14.01 16.15
CA THR A 392 30.41 -12.56 15.90
C THR A 392 29.05 -11.95 16.21
N SER A 393 29.05 -10.82 16.90
CA SER A 393 27.83 -10.06 17.20
C SER A 393 27.39 -9.23 16.01
N TYR A 394 26.09 -9.24 15.73
CA TYR A 394 25.44 -8.44 14.70
C TYR A 394 24.21 -7.76 15.28
N TYR A 395 24.06 -6.48 14.94
CA TYR A 395 23.00 -5.60 15.41
C TYR A 395 22.08 -5.24 14.24
N TYR A 396 20.78 -5.19 14.47
CA TYR A 396 19.76 -5.02 13.43
C TYR A 396 18.68 -4.04 13.85
N VAL A 397 18.22 -3.23 12.89
CA VAL A 397 16.94 -2.50 12.96
C VAL A 397 16.13 -2.76 11.69
N VAL A 398 14.81 -2.71 11.80
CA VAL A 398 13.88 -2.95 10.68
C VAL A 398 12.99 -1.72 10.47
N THR A 399 12.75 -1.36 9.22
CA THR A 399 11.81 -0.31 8.81
C THR A 399 10.73 -0.90 7.90
N ALA A 400 9.58 -0.26 7.85
CA ALA A 400 8.47 -0.58 6.96
C ALA A 400 8.34 0.49 5.87
N VAL A 401 7.98 0.11 4.66
CA VAL A 401 7.94 0.99 3.49
C VAL A 401 6.57 0.93 2.84
N ASN A 402 6.07 2.08 2.39
CA ASN A 402 4.94 2.18 1.47
C ASN A 402 5.17 3.32 0.46
N ALA A 403 4.15 3.64 -0.34
CA ALA A 403 4.21 4.72 -1.33
C ALA A 403 4.48 6.12 -0.73
N ALA A 404 4.24 6.31 0.57
CA ALA A 404 4.53 7.56 1.28
C ALA A 404 5.98 7.68 1.78
N GLY A 405 6.73 6.58 1.80
CA GLY A 405 8.11 6.53 2.28
C GLY A 405 8.37 5.45 3.32
N GLU A 406 9.57 5.54 3.90
CA GLU A 406 10.11 4.60 4.88
C GLU A 406 9.80 5.06 6.31
N SER A 407 9.39 4.14 7.17
CA SER A 407 9.06 4.42 8.56
C SER A 407 10.30 4.69 9.43
N GLN A 408 10.06 5.11 10.68
CA GLN A 408 11.11 5.08 11.70
C GLN A 408 11.61 3.65 11.93
N ALA A 409 12.89 3.52 12.27
CA ALA A 409 13.49 2.23 12.61
C ALA A 409 12.87 1.63 13.88
N SER A 410 12.78 0.30 13.92
CA SER A 410 12.48 -0.44 15.14
C SER A 410 13.53 -0.20 16.24
N SER A 411 13.25 -0.65 17.45
CA SER A 411 14.31 -0.84 18.45
C SER A 411 15.37 -1.81 17.90
N GLU A 412 16.64 -1.54 18.24
CA GLU A 412 17.75 -2.40 17.87
C GLU A 412 17.64 -3.77 18.55
N VAL A 413 17.93 -4.82 17.79
CA VAL A 413 18.09 -6.19 18.30
C VAL A 413 19.48 -6.70 17.97
N THR A 414 19.98 -7.63 18.78
CA THR A 414 21.31 -8.23 18.60
C THR A 414 21.22 -9.74 18.54
N ALA A 415 22.10 -10.34 17.75
CA ALA A 415 22.32 -11.77 17.72
C ALA A 415 23.82 -12.07 17.57
N VAL A 416 24.27 -13.15 18.20
CA VAL A 416 25.63 -13.67 18.05
C VAL A 416 25.55 -14.92 17.19
N THR A 417 26.29 -14.96 16.09
CA THR A 417 26.39 -16.18 15.27
C THR A 417 27.04 -17.30 16.07
N SER A 418 26.55 -18.52 15.88
CA SER A 418 27.12 -19.67 16.57
C SER A 418 28.52 -19.97 16.02
N PRO A 419 29.45 -20.46 16.87
CA PRO A 419 30.69 -21.06 16.37
C PRO A 419 30.34 -22.25 15.47
N ALA A 420 31.18 -22.54 14.47
CA ALA A 420 31.10 -23.82 13.77
C ALA A 420 31.18 -24.96 14.80
N VAL A 421 30.28 -25.92 14.68
CA VAL A 421 30.43 -27.20 15.38
C VAL A 421 31.68 -27.86 14.78
N PRO A 422 32.74 -28.14 15.56
CA PRO A 422 33.90 -28.83 15.03
C PRO A 422 33.47 -30.20 14.51
N LEU A 423 33.75 -30.49 13.23
CA LEU A 423 33.51 -31.81 12.67
C LEU A 423 34.58 -32.77 13.21
N ASP A 424 34.17 -33.81 13.93
CA ASP A 424 35.05 -34.89 14.35
C ASP A 424 35.37 -35.78 13.14
N GLY A 425 36.44 -35.43 12.44
CA GLY A 425 36.90 -36.18 11.26
C GLY A 425 37.22 -37.65 11.54
N GLN A 426 37.58 -38.00 12.79
CA GLN A 426 37.90 -39.37 13.17
C GLN A 426 36.63 -40.18 13.31
N ALA A 427 35.59 -39.61 13.92
CA ALA A 427 34.26 -40.23 13.97
C ALA A 427 33.69 -40.40 12.55
N LEU A 428 33.82 -39.39 11.69
CA LEU A 428 33.38 -39.46 10.29
C LEU A 428 34.17 -40.53 9.50
N TYR A 429 35.49 -40.62 9.66
CA TYR A 429 36.30 -41.66 9.02
C TYR A 429 35.89 -43.06 9.50
N ASN A 430 35.69 -43.23 10.81
CA ASN A 430 35.27 -44.50 11.40
C ASN A 430 33.90 -44.94 10.87
N GLN A 431 32.98 -44.00 10.70
CA GLN A 431 31.63 -44.26 10.21
C GLN A 431 31.59 -44.58 8.71
N TYR A 432 32.33 -43.85 7.88
CA TYR A 432 32.15 -43.89 6.42
C TYR A 432 33.28 -44.58 5.65
N CYS A 433 34.50 -44.67 6.22
CA CYS A 433 35.69 -45.11 5.48
C CYS A 433 36.36 -46.34 6.08
N ASN A 434 36.35 -46.48 7.41
CA ASN A 434 37.13 -47.50 8.12
C ASN A 434 36.74 -48.94 7.75
N GLY A 435 35.44 -49.21 7.53
CA GLY A 435 34.96 -50.55 7.18
C GLY A 435 35.55 -51.13 5.89
N CYS A 436 35.90 -50.27 4.93
CA CYS A 436 36.46 -50.69 3.64
C CYS A 436 37.98 -50.47 3.52
N HIS A 437 38.55 -49.53 4.27
CA HIS A 437 39.94 -49.10 4.10
C HIS A 437 40.87 -49.43 5.27
N GLY A 438 40.34 -49.75 6.46
CA GLY A 438 41.14 -49.95 7.67
C GLY A 438 42.12 -48.80 7.92
N THR A 439 43.29 -49.08 8.49
CA THR A 439 44.35 -48.06 8.70
C THR A 439 45.24 -47.84 7.48
N ALA A 440 45.12 -48.65 6.42
CA ALA A 440 46.09 -48.74 5.33
C ALA A 440 46.01 -47.63 4.27
N LYS A 441 44.92 -46.84 4.24
CA LYS A 441 44.74 -45.73 3.28
C LYS A 441 44.51 -44.37 3.95
N GLN A 442 45.13 -44.15 5.10
CA GLN A 442 45.18 -42.85 5.77
C GLN A 442 46.16 -41.90 5.03
N GLY A 443 45.96 -40.58 5.10
CA GLY A 443 46.88 -39.56 4.57
C GLY A 443 46.53 -38.99 3.20
N LYS A 444 45.27 -39.12 2.75
CA LYS A 444 44.80 -38.53 1.50
C LYS A 444 44.26 -37.12 1.71
N THR A 445 44.55 -36.23 0.77
CA THR A 445 44.03 -34.85 0.80
C THR A 445 42.52 -34.85 0.55
N ALA A 446 41.82 -33.81 1.03
CA ALA A 446 40.39 -33.64 0.81
C ALA A 446 40.01 -33.70 -0.68
N LEU A 447 40.85 -33.12 -1.55
CA LEU A 447 40.70 -33.17 -3.01
C LEU A 447 40.83 -34.59 -3.57
N ALA A 448 41.76 -35.40 -3.05
CA ALA A 448 41.91 -36.78 -3.49
C ALA A 448 40.73 -37.66 -3.05
N ILE A 449 40.19 -37.41 -1.85
CA ILE A 449 38.99 -38.11 -1.34
C ILE A 449 37.78 -37.70 -2.17
N GLN A 450 37.57 -36.39 -2.39
CA GLN A 450 36.46 -35.88 -3.20
C GLN A 450 36.52 -36.39 -4.64
N GLY A 451 37.69 -36.33 -5.28
CA GLY A 451 37.88 -36.85 -6.64
C GLY A 451 37.61 -38.35 -6.76
N ALA A 452 37.87 -39.13 -5.70
CA ALA A 452 37.52 -40.55 -5.66
C ALA A 452 36.02 -40.80 -5.49
N ILE A 453 35.31 -39.98 -4.70
CA ILE A 453 33.85 -40.01 -4.57
C ILE A 453 33.21 -39.67 -5.92
N ASP A 454 33.64 -38.57 -6.54
CA ASP A 454 33.08 -38.06 -7.81
C ASP A 454 33.31 -39.04 -8.97
N ALA A 455 34.50 -39.65 -9.04
CA ALA A 455 34.83 -40.67 -10.04
C ALA A 455 34.39 -42.09 -9.64
N ASN A 456 33.70 -42.24 -8.50
CA ASN A 456 33.24 -43.51 -7.93
C ASN A 456 34.33 -44.61 -7.87
N ILE A 457 35.57 -44.22 -7.55
CA ILE A 457 36.70 -45.14 -7.51
C ILE A 457 36.52 -46.10 -6.34
N GLY A 458 36.49 -47.40 -6.62
CA GLY A 458 36.35 -48.44 -5.58
C GLY A 458 35.02 -48.39 -4.80
N GLY A 459 33.95 -47.82 -5.38
CA GLY A 459 32.61 -47.75 -4.76
C GLY A 459 32.36 -46.52 -3.87
N MET A 460 33.29 -45.55 -3.86
CA MET A 460 33.21 -44.35 -3.02
C MET A 460 32.08 -43.38 -3.41
N GLY A 461 31.43 -43.55 -4.57
CA GLY A 461 30.30 -42.71 -4.99
C GLY A 461 29.06 -42.83 -4.08
N SER A 462 28.98 -43.90 -3.29
CA SER A 462 27.99 -44.06 -2.21
C SER A 462 28.09 -42.99 -1.10
N LEU A 463 29.23 -42.27 -1.03
CA LEU A 463 29.50 -41.20 -0.07
C LEU A 463 29.25 -39.80 -0.64
N SER A 464 28.61 -39.69 -1.81
CA SER A 464 28.30 -38.40 -2.48
C SER A 464 27.43 -37.44 -1.66
N ALA A 465 26.79 -37.92 -0.58
CA ALA A 465 26.05 -37.09 0.36
C ALA A 465 26.93 -36.37 1.41
N LEU A 466 28.22 -36.70 1.53
CA LEU A 466 29.14 -35.99 2.40
C LEU A 466 29.41 -34.58 1.86
N THR A 467 29.30 -33.58 2.73
CA THR A 467 29.67 -32.20 2.39
C THR A 467 31.18 -32.06 2.23
N ALA A 468 31.62 -31.06 1.47
CA ALA A 468 33.05 -30.74 1.31
C ALA A 468 33.76 -30.52 2.66
N ALA A 469 33.04 -29.97 3.66
CA ALA A 469 33.56 -29.78 5.02
C ALA A 469 33.76 -31.12 5.76
N GLN A 470 32.85 -32.09 5.59
CA GLN A 470 33.01 -33.44 6.14
C GLN A 470 34.15 -34.20 5.46
N VAL A 471 34.27 -34.10 4.13
CA VAL A 471 35.39 -34.70 3.38
C VAL A 471 36.72 -34.07 3.80
N ALA A 472 36.76 -32.76 4.01
CA ALA A 472 37.93 -32.07 4.53
C ALA A 472 38.28 -32.48 5.96
N ALA A 473 37.28 -32.64 6.83
CA ALA A 473 37.48 -33.14 8.20
C ALA A 473 38.05 -34.57 8.21
N ILE A 474 37.51 -35.47 7.38
CA ILE A 474 38.02 -36.84 7.19
C ILE A 474 39.48 -36.84 6.70
N ALA A 475 39.82 -35.97 5.74
CA ALA A 475 41.18 -35.84 5.25
C ALA A 475 42.14 -35.35 6.35
N ALA A 476 41.73 -34.34 7.12
CA ALA A 476 42.53 -33.71 8.17
C ALA A 476 42.90 -34.67 9.32
N THR A 477 42.06 -35.66 9.63
CA THR A 477 42.33 -36.65 10.68
C THR A 477 43.28 -37.77 10.27
N THR A 478 43.68 -37.82 8.99
CA THR A 478 44.54 -38.89 8.46
C THR A 478 45.93 -38.41 8.04
N ALA A 479 46.27 -37.12 8.19
CA ALA A 479 47.63 -36.63 8.00
C ALA A 479 48.53 -37.13 9.16
N PRO A 480 49.76 -37.64 8.91
CA PRO A 480 50.68 -37.97 9.99
C PRO A 480 50.90 -36.73 10.85
N VAL A 481 50.76 -36.91 12.16
CA VAL A 481 50.86 -35.85 13.16
C VAL A 481 52.23 -35.19 13.06
N VAL A 482 52.31 -34.03 12.40
CA VAL A 482 53.36 -33.05 12.69
C VAL A 482 52.82 -32.24 13.87
N THR A 483 53.20 -32.63 15.08
CA THR A 483 52.92 -31.82 16.27
C THR A 483 53.62 -30.46 16.11
N PRO A 484 52.93 -29.32 16.22
CA PRO A 484 53.63 -28.06 16.44
C PRO A 484 54.36 -28.13 17.80
N PRO A 485 55.57 -27.55 17.93
CA PRO A 485 56.35 -27.66 19.15
C PRO A 485 55.62 -26.96 20.32
N PRO A 486 55.63 -27.54 21.54
CA PRO A 486 55.14 -26.85 22.72
C PRO A 486 56.02 -25.62 22.99
N THR A 487 55.39 -24.51 23.35
CA THR A 487 56.03 -23.20 23.56
C THR A 487 56.89 -23.10 24.82
N THR A 488 57.26 -24.23 25.44
CA THR A 488 58.28 -24.30 26.50
C THR A 488 59.08 -25.61 26.39
N LEU A 489 60.38 -25.52 26.12
CA LEU A 489 61.28 -26.69 26.13
C LEU A 489 61.53 -27.14 27.58
N ASP A 490 61.09 -28.36 27.92
CA ASP A 490 61.36 -28.99 29.23
C ASP A 490 62.78 -29.57 29.24
N GLY A 491 63.71 -28.79 29.82
CA GLY A 491 65.10 -29.17 29.94
C GLY A 491 65.33 -30.47 30.70
N GLN A 492 64.50 -30.80 31.69
CA GLN A 492 64.70 -31.96 32.56
C GLN A 492 64.31 -33.24 31.86
N ALA A 493 63.22 -33.20 31.09
CA ALA A 493 62.87 -34.28 30.16
C ALA A 493 63.98 -34.52 29.13
N LEU A 494 64.55 -33.46 28.56
CA LEU A 494 65.65 -33.56 27.60
C LEU A 494 66.94 -34.14 28.24
N TYR A 495 67.29 -33.74 29.47
CA TYR A 495 68.44 -34.32 30.19
C TYR A 495 68.21 -35.81 30.47
N THR A 496 67.02 -36.19 30.92
CA THR A 496 66.65 -37.59 31.17
C THR A 496 66.73 -38.44 29.91
N GLN A 497 66.29 -37.89 28.77
CA GLN A 497 66.26 -38.60 27.50
C GLN A 497 67.65 -38.78 26.88
N TYR A 498 68.50 -37.75 26.91
CA TYR A 498 69.73 -37.73 26.12
C TYR A 498 71.02 -37.84 26.94
N CYS A 499 71.00 -37.54 28.24
CA CYS A 499 72.23 -37.41 29.05
C CYS A 499 72.26 -38.35 30.26
N ASN A 500 71.11 -38.61 30.89
CA ASN A 500 71.04 -39.33 32.17
C ASN A 500 71.55 -40.78 32.09
N GLY A 501 71.32 -41.45 30.95
CA GLY A 501 71.77 -42.84 30.74
C GLY A 501 73.29 -43.03 30.80
N CYS A 502 74.08 -41.98 30.56
CA CYS A 502 75.55 -42.04 30.56
C CYS A 502 76.19 -41.26 31.72
N HIS A 503 75.53 -40.23 32.27
CA HIS A 503 76.14 -39.33 33.25
C HIS A 503 75.56 -39.39 34.67
N GLY A 504 74.36 -39.96 34.85
CA GLY A 504 73.66 -39.91 36.14
C GLY A 504 73.54 -38.48 36.70
N THR A 505 73.51 -38.33 38.02
CA THR A 505 73.38 -37.02 38.68
C THR A 505 74.71 -36.25 38.85
N ALA A 506 75.85 -36.88 38.56
CA ALA A 506 77.18 -36.38 38.93
C ALA A 506 77.75 -35.27 38.01
N LYS A 507 77.14 -35.03 36.84
CA LYS A 507 77.61 -34.00 35.88
C LYS A 507 76.53 -32.99 35.49
N GLN A 508 75.61 -32.71 36.39
CA GLN A 508 74.62 -31.64 36.24
C GLN A 508 75.27 -30.26 36.51
N GLY A 509 74.74 -29.18 35.93
CA GLY A 509 75.21 -27.80 36.17
C GLY A 509 76.27 -27.24 35.22
N LYS A 510 76.43 -27.80 34.01
CA LYS A 510 77.31 -27.25 32.96
C LYS A 510 76.56 -26.20 32.12
N THR A 511 77.26 -25.15 31.72
CA THR A 511 76.69 -24.10 30.86
C THR A 511 76.38 -24.64 29.47
N ALA A 512 75.40 -24.03 28.79
CA ALA A 512 75.02 -24.40 27.42
C ALA A 512 76.24 -24.41 26.47
N THR A 513 77.15 -23.47 26.62
CA THR A 513 78.41 -23.38 25.86
C THR A 513 79.34 -24.57 26.11
N ALA A 514 79.44 -25.04 27.37
CA ALA A 514 80.28 -26.19 27.70
C ALA A 514 79.69 -27.51 27.17
N ILE A 515 78.36 -27.63 27.15
CA ILE A 515 77.66 -28.79 26.58
C ILE A 515 77.80 -28.78 25.05
N GLN A 516 77.59 -27.63 24.40
CA GLN A 516 77.75 -27.49 22.95
C GLN A 516 79.20 -27.78 22.50
N GLY A 517 80.19 -27.23 23.21
CA GLY A 517 81.60 -27.49 22.90
C GLY A 517 82.01 -28.96 23.04
N ALA A 518 81.37 -29.72 23.94
CA ALA A 518 81.61 -31.16 24.08
C ALA A 518 80.93 -31.99 22.96
N ILE A 519 79.78 -31.55 22.46
CA ILE A 519 79.09 -32.16 21.31
C ILE A 519 79.92 -31.91 20.03
N ASP A 520 80.36 -30.68 19.81
CA ASP A 520 81.11 -30.27 18.61
C ASP A 520 82.49 -30.94 18.55
N ALA A 521 83.16 -31.10 19.70
CA ALA A 521 84.44 -31.80 19.81
C ALA A 521 84.30 -33.32 20.03
N ASN A 522 83.07 -33.85 20.04
CA ASN A 522 82.73 -35.26 20.30
C ASN A 522 83.43 -35.86 21.55
N ILE A 523 83.51 -35.08 22.62
CA ILE A 523 84.16 -35.51 23.87
C ILE A 523 83.26 -36.55 24.56
N GLY A 524 83.80 -37.75 24.82
CA GLY A 524 83.07 -38.80 25.52
C GLY A 524 81.87 -39.38 24.75
N GLY A 525 81.84 -39.27 23.42
CA GLY A 525 80.77 -39.80 22.56
C GLY A 525 79.57 -38.87 22.37
N MET A 526 79.67 -37.62 22.85
CA MET A 526 78.59 -36.64 22.79
C MET A 526 78.26 -36.12 21.38
N GLY A 527 79.08 -36.42 20.36
CA GLY A 527 78.81 -36.06 18.96
C GLY A 527 77.57 -36.73 18.37
N SER A 528 77.10 -37.83 18.99
CA SER A 528 75.80 -38.46 18.68
C SER A 528 74.59 -37.55 18.98
N LEU A 529 74.80 -36.47 19.73
CA LEU A 529 73.80 -35.45 20.09
C LEU A 529 73.90 -34.18 19.23
N SER A 530 74.70 -34.20 18.16
CA SER A 530 74.88 -33.08 17.21
C SER A 530 73.59 -32.61 16.53
N ALA A 531 72.51 -33.39 16.61
CA ALA A 531 71.19 -33.03 16.12
C ALA A 531 70.38 -32.15 17.10
N LEU A 532 70.84 -31.94 18.34
CA LEU A 532 70.16 -31.05 19.29
C LEU A 532 70.35 -29.59 18.89
N THR A 533 69.27 -28.81 18.94
CA THR A 533 69.31 -27.37 18.67
C THR A 533 69.93 -26.58 19.83
N ALA A 534 70.47 -25.39 19.55
CA ALA A 534 71.04 -24.52 20.58
C ALA A 534 70.04 -24.20 21.72
N ALA A 535 68.75 -24.12 21.42
CA ALA A 535 67.70 -23.92 22.42
C ALA A 535 67.46 -25.16 23.30
N GLN A 536 67.57 -26.37 22.75
CA GLN A 536 67.50 -27.62 23.51
C GLN A 536 68.74 -27.82 24.38
N VAL A 537 69.93 -27.49 23.86
CA VAL A 537 71.18 -27.51 24.63
C VAL A 537 71.15 -26.48 25.76
N ALA A 538 70.57 -25.30 25.51
CA ALA A 538 70.33 -24.30 26.55
C ALA A 538 69.31 -24.76 27.61
N ALA A 539 68.23 -25.44 27.20
CA ALA A 539 67.25 -26.01 28.12
C ALA A 539 67.84 -27.14 28.98
N ILE A 540 68.68 -28.01 28.42
CA ILE A 540 69.40 -29.05 29.17
C ILE A 540 70.33 -28.41 30.21
N ALA A 541 71.02 -27.32 29.85
CA ALA A 541 71.93 -26.60 30.74
C ALA A 541 71.22 -25.92 31.94
N THR A 542 69.96 -25.51 31.79
CA THR A 542 69.22 -24.78 32.84
C THR A 542 68.59 -25.69 33.90
N THR A 543 68.70 -27.01 33.79
CA THR A 543 68.09 -28.00 34.71
C THR A 543 68.68 -28.09 36.12
N THR A 544 69.68 -27.27 36.46
CA THR A 544 70.25 -27.21 37.83
C THR A 544 70.66 -25.80 38.29
N ALA A 545 70.04 -24.76 37.75
CA ALA A 545 70.04 -23.43 38.40
C ALA A 545 68.74 -23.29 39.22
N PRO A 546 68.76 -22.82 40.48
CA PRO A 546 67.56 -22.74 41.32
C PRO A 546 66.54 -21.78 40.68
N VAL A 547 65.41 -22.31 40.25
CA VAL A 547 64.31 -21.53 39.65
C VAL A 547 63.41 -21.02 40.76
N VAL A 548 63.32 -19.69 40.83
CA VAL A 548 62.28 -18.93 41.54
C VAL A 548 60.97 -19.11 40.77
N THR A 549 59.95 -19.68 41.42
CA THR A 549 58.57 -19.72 40.92
C THR A 549 57.86 -18.41 41.25
N PRO A 550 57.01 -17.84 40.36
CA PRO A 550 56.12 -16.75 40.74
C PRO A 550 54.98 -17.29 41.64
N PRO A 551 54.48 -16.52 42.63
CA PRO A 551 53.66 -17.05 43.71
C PRO A 551 52.19 -17.25 43.32
N PRO A 552 51.48 -18.21 43.96
CA PRO A 552 50.03 -18.23 44.00
C PRO A 552 49.52 -16.99 44.75
N THR A 553 48.44 -16.38 44.27
CA THR A 553 47.99 -15.03 44.64
C THR A 553 47.36 -14.87 46.03
N THR A 554 47.45 -15.84 46.93
CA THR A 554 47.12 -15.68 48.37
C THR A 554 47.85 -16.70 49.24
N LEU A 555 48.66 -16.27 50.21
CA LEU A 555 49.27 -17.15 51.22
C LEU A 555 48.28 -17.40 52.37
N ASP A 556 47.94 -18.67 52.64
CA ASP A 556 47.09 -19.09 53.77
C ASP A 556 47.94 -19.24 55.05
N GLY A 557 47.91 -18.23 55.91
CA GLY A 557 48.65 -18.20 57.16
C GLY A 557 48.22 -19.25 58.19
N GLN A 558 47.01 -19.81 58.09
CA GLN A 558 46.50 -20.79 59.05
C GLN A 558 46.99 -22.20 58.69
N ALA A 559 47.07 -22.50 57.40
CA ALA A 559 47.75 -23.69 56.90
C ALA A 559 49.24 -23.69 57.29
N LEU A 560 49.92 -22.54 57.14
CA LEU A 560 51.33 -22.39 57.51
C LEU A 560 51.57 -22.54 59.02
N TYR A 561 50.74 -21.95 59.89
CA TYR A 561 50.86 -22.15 61.34
C TYR A 561 50.63 -23.62 61.73
N THR A 562 49.65 -24.27 61.11
CA THR A 562 49.35 -25.70 61.34
C THR A 562 50.53 -26.59 60.96
N GLN A 563 51.19 -26.29 59.84
CA GLN A 563 52.30 -27.07 59.32
C GLN A 563 53.59 -26.92 60.14
N TYR A 564 53.92 -25.69 60.57
CA TYR A 564 55.25 -25.39 61.10
C TYR A 564 55.29 -25.08 62.60
N CYS A 565 54.18 -24.66 63.21
CA CYS A 565 54.18 -24.12 64.58
C CYS A 565 53.28 -24.92 65.54
N ASN A 566 52.16 -25.46 65.05
CA ASN A 566 51.13 -26.08 65.90
C ASN A 566 51.65 -27.30 66.68
N GLY A 567 52.52 -28.11 66.07
CA GLY A 567 53.09 -29.31 66.71
C GLY A 567 53.89 -29.03 67.99
N CYS A 568 54.46 -27.83 68.15
CA CYS A 568 55.29 -27.47 69.30
C CYS A 568 54.62 -26.45 70.26
N HIS A 569 53.66 -25.64 69.78
CA HIS A 569 53.10 -24.52 70.55
C HIS A 569 51.60 -24.64 70.88
N GLY A 570 50.86 -25.52 70.21
CA GLY A 570 49.40 -25.60 70.35
C GLY A 570 48.72 -24.22 70.18
N THR A 571 47.68 -23.95 70.99
CA THR A 571 46.97 -22.65 71.01
C THR A 571 47.59 -21.61 71.95
N ALA A 572 48.63 -21.97 72.72
CA ALA A 572 49.10 -21.20 73.87
C ALA A 572 50.03 -20.00 73.56
N LYS A 573 50.45 -19.83 72.30
CA LYS A 573 51.34 -18.72 71.89
C LYS A 573 50.86 -17.96 70.64
N GLN A 574 49.55 -17.75 70.54
CA GLN A 574 48.95 -16.92 69.50
C GLN A 574 49.16 -15.42 69.81
N GLY A 575 49.40 -14.57 68.80
CA GLY A 575 49.44 -13.10 68.93
C GLY A 575 50.82 -12.46 68.89
N LYS A 576 51.83 -13.16 68.34
CA LYS A 576 53.18 -12.60 68.14
C LYS A 576 53.29 -11.91 66.77
N THR A 577 53.88 -10.72 66.76
CA THR A 577 54.17 -9.97 65.52
C THR A 577 55.16 -10.73 64.65
N ALA A 578 55.12 -10.51 63.33
CA ALA A 578 56.05 -11.09 62.36
C ALA A 578 57.52 -10.88 62.77
N THR A 579 57.86 -9.69 63.29
CA THR A 579 59.21 -9.36 63.79
C THR A 579 59.64 -10.21 64.99
N ALA A 580 58.71 -10.54 65.89
CA ALA A 580 59.00 -11.37 67.05
C ALA A 580 59.18 -12.85 66.67
N ILE A 581 58.43 -13.33 65.67
CA ILE A 581 58.59 -14.68 65.11
C ILE A 581 59.92 -14.77 64.36
N GLN A 582 60.23 -13.77 63.51
CA GLN A 582 61.50 -13.71 62.78
C GLN A 582 62.70 -13.63 63.73
N GLY A 583 62.65 -12.78 64.74
CA GLY A 583 63.73 -12.67 65.74
C GLY A 583 63.95 -13.97 66.54
N ALA A 584 62.90 -14.76 66.78
CA ALA A 584 63.03 -16.06 67.42
C ALA A 584 63.64 -17.14 66.49
N ILE A 585 63.35 -17.08 65.19
CA ILE A 585 63.97 -17.93 64.17
C ILE A 585 65.46 -17.59 64.04
N ASP A 586 65.79 -16.30 63.91
CA ASP A 586 67.16 -15.81 63.71
C ASP A 586 68.05 -16.11 64.94
N ALA A 587 67.50 -15.96 66.14
CA ALA A 587 68.19 -16.28 67.40
C ALA A 587 68.05 -17.76 67.83
N ASN A 588 67.40 -18.60 67.02
CA ASN A 588 67.11 -20.02 67.30
C ASN A 588 66.50 -20.28 68.69
N ILE A 589 65.60 -19.40 69.15
CA ILE A 589 64.96 -19.51 70.45
C ILE A 589 63.99 -20.69 70.43
N GLY A 590 64.18 -21.66 71.33
CA GLY A 590 63.30 -22.83 71.44
C GLY A 590 63.32 -23.78 70.23
N GLY A 591 64.39 -23.79 69.44
CA GLY A 591 64.54 -24.66 68.26
C GLY A 591 63.94 -24.11 66.97
N MET A 592 63.49 -22.84 66.97
CA MET A 592 62.85 -22.19 65.83
C MET A 592 63.80 -21.92 64.65
N GLY A 593 65.12 -22.08 64.81
CA GLY A 593 66.10 -21.95 63.71
C GLY A 593 65.92 -23.00 62.60
N SER A 594 65.22 -24.11 62.89
CA SER A 594 64.77 -25.07 61.87
C SER A 594 63.78 -24.49 60.85
N LEU A 595 63.19 -23.33 61.15
CA LEU A 595 62.26 -22.58 60.30
C LEU A 595 62.93 -21.41 59.58
N SER A 596 64.27 -21.32 59.59
CA SER A 596 65.07 -20.29 58.90
C SER A 596 64.86 -20.23 57.39
N THR A 597 64.18 -21.23 56.83
CA THR A 597 63.80 -21.29 55.41
C THR A 597 62.46 -20.65 55.09
N LEU A 598 61.67 -20.25 56.09
CA LEU A 598 60.44 -19.50 55.88
C LEU A 598 60.74 -18.09 55.38
N THR A 599 60.04 -17.65 54.33
CA THR A 599 60.15 -16.28 53.81
C THR A 599 59.50 -15.26 54.75
N ALA A 600 59.95 -14.00 54.69
CA ALA A 600 59.33 -12.91 55.45
C ALA A 600 57.81 -12.78 55.21
N ALA A 601 57.34 -13.12 54.01
CA ALA A 601 55.91 -13.12 53.66
C ALA A 601 55.15 -14.29 54.33
N GLN A 602 55.75 -15.47 54.44
CA GLN A 602 55.18 -16.61 55.18
C GLN A 602 55.19 -16.36 56.69
N VAL A 603 56.27 -15.77 57.23
CA VAL A 603 56.35 -15.36 58.64
C VAL A 603 55.32 -14.27 58.95
N ALA A 604 55.09 -13.34 58.03
CA ALA A 604 54.02 -12.35 58.13
C ALA A 604 52.62 -12.96 58.08
N ALA A 605 52.39 -13.94 57.19
CA ALA A 605 51.12 -14.66 57.10
C ALA A 605 50.82 -15.50 58.36
N ILE A 606 51.83 -16.13 58.97
CA ILE A 606 51.71 -16.84 60.25
C ILE A 606 51.39 -15.87 61.40
N ALA A 607 51.97 -14.67 61.38
CA ALA A 607 51.71 -13.65 62.40
C ALA A 607 50.27 -13.07 62.32
N THR A 608 49.72 -12.93 61.12
CA THR A 608 48.39 -12.34 60.91
C THR A 608 47.24 -13.29 61.27
N THR A 609 47.46 -14.60 61.34
CA THR A 609 46.44 -15.59 61.72
C THR A 609 46.31 -15.83 63.23
N THR A 610 47.08 -15.10 64.04
CA THR A 610 47.08 -15.27 65.50
C THR A 610 46.79 -14.00 66.30
N ALA A 611 46.40 -12.88 65.67
CA ALA A 611 46.03 -11.66 66.37
C ALA A 611 44.62 -11.76 67.03
N PRO A 612 44.43 -11.36 68.30
CA PRO A 612 43.11 -11.33 68.92
C PRO A 612 42.19 -10.33 68.21
N VAL A 613 40.94 -10.76 67.98
CA VAL A 613 39.89 -10.00 67.32
C VAL A 613 39.65 -8.67 68.05
N VAL A 614 39.97 -7.56 67.37
CA VAL A 614 39.46 -6.22 67.69
C VAL A 614 38.53 -5.83 66.54
N THR A 615 37.25 -5.59 66.85
CA THR A 615 36.18 -5.23 65.90
C THR A 615 36.25 -3.75 65.48
N PRO A 616 36.16 -3.45 64.17
CA PRO A 616 35.75 -2.12 63.68
C PRO A 616 34.49 -2.17 62.79
N PRO A 617 33.86 -1.02 62.49
CA PRO A 617 32.40 -0.88 62.39
C PRO A 617 31.79 -1.24 61.03
N THR A 618 30.48 -1.42 61.07
CA THR A 618 29.52 -1.63 59.99
C THR A 618 29.84 -0.88 58.68
N PRO A 619 30.07 -1.57 57.54
CA PRO A 619 30.11 -0.92 56.24
C PRO A 619 28.68 -0.65 55.75
N ALA A 620 28.40 0.62 55.47
CA ALA A 620 27.18 1.08 54.84
C ALA A 620 26.98 0.44 53.45
N CYS A 621 25.74 0.04 53.15
CA CYS A 621 25.30 -0.36 51.81
C CYS A 621 25.60 0.74 50.79
N GLY A 622 26.55 0.52 49.89
CA GLY A 622 26.81 1.46 48.79
C GLY A 622 27.71 0.96 47.65
N SER A 623 28.37 -0.19 47.76
CA SER A 623 29.45 -0.58 46.84
C SER A 623 29.06 -1.54 45.70
N CYS A 624 27.77 -1.85 45.50
CA CYS A 624 27.33 -2.74 44.40
C CYS A 624 26.18 -2.21 43.52
N HIS A 625 25.78 -0.93 43.64
CA HIS A 625 24.75 -0.35 42.77
C HIS A 625 25.16 1.03 42.28
N ALA A 626 25.12 1.23 40.96
CA ALA A 626 25.17 2.54 40.35
C ALA A 626 24.05 3.43 40.92
N ILE A 627 24.38 4.69 41.20
CA ILE A 627 23.44 5.73 41.63
C ILE A 627 22.32 5.83 40.56
N PRO A 628 21.04 5.61 40.90
CA PRO A 628 19.94 5.84 39.96
C PRO A 628 19.66 7.35 39.79
N PRO A 629 19.15 7.80 38.63
CA PRO A 629 18.74 9.19 38.46
C PRO A 629 17.51 9.51 39.33
N ALA A 630 17.39 10.78 39.73
CA ALA A 630 16.41 11.26 40.72
C ALA A 630 14.93 11.14 40.30
N THR A 631 14.60 10.71 39.08
CA THR A 631 13.24 10.41 38.63
C THR A 631 13.23 9.45 37.42
N GLY A 632 12.46 8.36 37.46
CA GLY A 632 12.19 7.48 36.31
C GLY A 632 11.93 6.01 36.68
N LYS A 633 11.03 5.34 35.95
CA LYS A 633 10.62 3.93 36.20
C LYS A 633 11.76 2.95 35.93
N HIS A 634 11.93 1.93 36.79
CA HIS A 634 12.81 0.80 36.49
C HIS A 634 12.09 -0.54 36.42
N THR A 635 12.39 -1.26 35.34
CA THR A 635 11.89 -2.57 34.95
C THR A 635 12.74 -3.66 35.60
N TYR A 636 12.07 -4.72 36.05
CA TYR A 636 12.58 -5.86 36.81
C TYR A 636 13.72 -6.62 36.09
N HIS A 637 14.81 -6.94 36.81
CA HIS A 637 15.78 -7.95 36.39
C HIS A 637 15.29 -9.34 36.82
N ARG A 638 14.94 -10.20 35.85
CA ARG A 638 14.68 -11.63 36.07
C ARG A 638 16.02 -12.37 36.14
N THR A 639 16.37 -12.88 37.32
CA THR A 639 17.18 -14.10 37.43
C THR A 639 16.37 -15.11 38.23
N ARG A 640 16.05 -16.24 37.58
CA ARG A 640 15.20 -17.31 38.11
C ARG A 640 16.04 -18.14 39.10
N ALA A 641 15.74 -18.06 40.39
CA ALA A 641 16.13 -19.11 41.32
C ALA A 641 15.20 -20.31 41.11
N THR A 642 15.75 -21.50 40.91
CA THR A 642 14.95 -22.74 40.98
C THR A 642 14.71 -23.09 42.45
N CYS A 643 13.65 -23.84 42.77
CA CYS A 643 13.35 -24.23 44.15
C CYS A 643 14.54 -24.94 44.84
N ALA A 644 15.38 -25.63 44.05
CA ALA A 644 16.59 -26.30 44.51
C ALA A 644 17.66 -25.34 45.07
N SER A 645 17.69 -24.07 44.61
CA SER A 645 18.68 -23.08 45.06
C SER A 645 18.44 -22.60 46.50
N CYS A 646 17.21 -22.70 47.02
CA CYS A 646 16.90 -22.26 48.39
C CYS A 646 16.74 -23.42 49.38
N HIS A 647 16.37 -24.62 48.92
CA HIS A 647 15.98 -25.74 49.79
C HIS A 647 16.79 -27.04 49.58
N GLY A 648 17.74 -27.06 48.64
CA GLY A 648 18.57 -28.25 48.35
C GLY A 648 17.95 -29.23 47.33
N THR A 649 18.68 -30.31 47.02
CA THR A 649 18.29 -31.31 46.01
C THR A 649 17.19 -32.24 46.52
N GLY A 650 16.05 -32.28 45.81
CA GLY A 650 14.88 -33.12 46.15
C GLY A 650 13.52 -32.44 46.01
N TYR A 651 13.49 -31.10 45.86
CA TYR A 651 12.25 -30.32 45.75
C TYR A 651 11.93 -29.97 44.29
N SER A 652 10.77 -30.43 43.79
CA SER A 652 10.25 -30.11 42.45
C SER A 652 8.94 -29.30 42.54
N THR A 653 8.54 -28.69 41.42
CA THR A 653 7.37 -27.79 41.33
C THR A 653 6.02 -28.48 41.54
N THR A 654 5.97 -29.80 41.76
CA THR A 654 4.72 -30.55 41.97
C THR A 654 4.43 -30.89 43.44
N THR A 655 5.29 -30.51 44.40
CA THR A 655 5.17 -30.95 45.81
C THR A 655 4.90 -29.82 46.83
N VAL A 656 4.56 -28.60 46.38
CA VAL A 656 4.37 -27.45 47.29
C VAL A 656 2.96 -26.87 47.19
N ASN A 657 2.31 -26.73 48.34
CA ASN A 657 0.96 -26.20 48.53
C ASN A 657 0.81 -24.80 47.88
N ALA A 658 -0.21 -24.64 47.02
CA ALA A 658 -0.50 -23.39 46.31
C ALA A 658 -0.90 -22.21 47.22
N ALA A 659 -1.18 -22.45 48.51
CA ALA A 659 -1.57 -21.40 49.44
C ALA A 659 -0.41 -20.52 49.96
N THR A 660 0.85 -20.93 49.80
CA THR A 660 2.02 -20.21 50.34
C THR A 660 3.00 -19.67 49.30
N HIS A 661 2.77 -19.91 48.00
CA HIS A 661 3.60 -19.34 46.92
C HIS A 661 2.72 -18.79 45.79
N ALA A 662 2.50 -17.47 45.80
CA ALA A 662 1.69 -16.79 44.80
C ALA A 662 2.45 -16.57 43.48
N ASN A 663 2.28 -17.49 42.52
CA ASN A 663 2.44 -17.19 41.10
C ASN A 663 1.09 -16.72 40.56
N GLY A 664 0.84 -15.42 40.59
CA GLY A 664 -0.41 -14.86 40.07
C GLY A 664 -0.30 -13.35 39.91
N VAL A 665 -0.23 -12.91 38.66
CA VAL A 665 -0.26 -11.50 38.28
C VAL A 665 -1.55 -10.87 38.81
N LYS A 666 -1.42 -9.94 39.76
CA LYS A 666 -2.46 -8.94 40.04
C LYS A 666 -1.77 -7.61 40.33
N ASN A 667 -1.87 -6.68 39.39
CA ASN A 667 -1.52 -5.29 39.60
C ASN A 667 -2.34 -4.75 40.77
N LEU A 668 -1.68 -4.34 41.85
CA LEU A 668 -2.26 -3.48 42.87
C LEU A 668 -1.56 -2.13 42.78
N ALA A 669 -2.26 -1.18 42.17
CA ALA A 669 -1.98 0.23 42.37
C ALA A 669 -2.24 0.55 43.84
N THR A 670 -1.25 1.14 44.53
CA THR A 670 -1.49 2.00 45.70
C THR A 670 -0.21 2.77 46.03
N ASN A 671 -0.32 4.10 46.01
CA ASN A 671 0.67 5.03 46.52
C ASN A 671 0.96 4.70 48.00
N ILE A 672 2.22 4.42 48.34
CA ILE A 672 2.67 4.37 49.73
C ILE A 672 3.53 5.62 49.96
N GLY A 673 3.00 6.54 50.75
CA GLY A 673 3.64 7.82 51.07
C GLY A 673 4.93 7.62 51.83
N TRP A 674 6.05 7.97 51.18
CA TRP A 674 7.37 8.05 51.79
C TRP A 674 7.52 9.39 52.52
N ASN A 675 7.83 9.37 53.82
CA ASN A 675 8.23 10.57 54.55
C ASN A 675 9.76 10.68 54.57
N ALA A 676 10.29 11.61 53.77
CA ALA A 676 11.73 11.78 53.56
C ALA A 676 12.49 12.32 54.78
N THR A 677 11.82 13.01 55.71
CA THR A 677 12.44 13.57 56.91
C THR A 677 12.74 12.48 57.95
N ASN A 678 11.86 11.48 58.04
CA ASN A 678 11.95 10.43 59.07
C ASN A 678 12.25 9.03 58.49
N ARG A 679 12.43 8.92 57.17
CA ARG A 679 12.72 7.67 56.43
C ARG A 679 11.79 6.49 56.77
N THR A 680 10.49 6.74 56.88
CA THR A 680 9.48 5.71 57.18
C THR A 680 8.39 5.65 56.11
N CYS A 681 7.85 4.46 55.90
CA CYS A 681 6.64 4.21 55.10
C CYS A 681 5.47 3.95 56.06
N ALA A 682 4.32 4.58 55.84
CA ALA A 682 3.13 4.33 56.64
C ALA A 682 2.50 2.97 56.28
N ASN A 683 2.18 2.20 57.34
CA ASN A 683 1.56 0.86 57.39
C ASN A 683 2.45 -0.35 57.04
N SER A 684 2.97 -0.94 58.12
CA SER A 684 3.84 -2.11 58.15
C SER A 684 3.06 -3.42 58.29
N CYS A 685 3.35 -4.42 57.45
CA CYS A 685 2.97 -5.83 57.66
C CYS A 685 3.87 -6.56 58.68
N HIS A 686 4.76 -5.87 59.39
CA HIS A 686 5.54 -6.43 60.49
C HIS A 686 5.59 -5.47 61.69
N GLY A 687 4.88 -5.85 62.76
CA GLY A 687 4.74 -5.07 63.99
C GLY A 687 6.05 -4.65 64.65
N THR A 688 5.89 -3.74 65.61
CA THR A 688 6.87 -3.05 66.47
C THR A 688 8.14 -3.83 66.84
N LYS A 689 9.15 -3.82 65.97
CA LYS A 689 10.53 -4.16 66.35
C LYS A 689 11.46 -2.99 66.09
N SER A 690 11.80 -2.28 67.16
CA SER A 690 12.96 -1.40 67.22
C SER A 690 14.22 -2.26 67.34
N TRP A 691 15.17 -2.09 66.43
CA TRP A 691 16.51 -2.65 66.59
C TRP A 691 17.37 -1.58 67.27
N GLY A 692 17.72 -1.84 68.53
CA GLY A 692 18.53 -0.95 69.36
C GLY A 692 20.02 -1.05 69.04
N LEU A 693 20.66 0.13 69.15
CA LEU A 693 22.09 0.51 69.20
C LEU A 693 23.11 -0.30 68.38
#